data_AF-A0A6P4Z2D4-F1
#
_entry.id   AF-A0A6P4Z2D4-F1
#
_cell.length_a   1.000
_cell.length_b   1.000
_cell.length_c   1.000
_cell.angle_alpha   90.00
_cell.angle_beta   90.00
_cell.angle_gamma   90.00
#
_symmetry.space_group_name_H-M   'P 1'
#
loop_
_entity.id
_entity.type
_entity.pdbx_description
1 polymer ?
#
loop_
_entity_poly.entity_id
_entity_poly.type
_entity_poly.pdbx_seq_one_letter_code
_entity_poly.pdbx_strand_id
1 'polypeptide(L)'
;MATNGLIFLLCLLSYAAAQRWRGDGRCGPNYPAPSATPGECNPASADPCCSEWGWCGHETGHCDCALCVDYSAGGSVPAGSLSGSCPRIVTRSEWGARSSNWVQYISRPVPKVVIHHSTGGTCSDQASCSAKVRGFQNYHMDSNGWGDIGYNFLVGNDGNVYEGRGWDQVGAHAYGQNHVSIGICFIGEFTNQKPNSAAIRAAKNLISCGISLGKISSTYSLYGHRDMGSTACPGNQLYDDIKTWGRYVFCVGTIVPGGQIHVTVGQRQHVPPGGSVILPCNYSLPSDDVRPLVSWWKDRGLVLTRRIVYEHRAGQYSKAYDEWEGRAVLLRQASLQITNLTTNDTGKYECEIRVPLQYGAARGFINLDVRGFPEKGEGTAVDLYPQIEAVRSDLNTTVGETVEMEFLYGVPVNSSERDVVKTIYKLKHGHTPPRENVCEILSKGSNCSGQYQTRARLEEKAWDSDDQSSFRRGLLVLTLENVVLSDEAVYEGEVRVERRGYNQSRVSITVADVPWCPYRSCPDGEWLECQTDTDMVCSCSCRPECTTCAPCTVVPGGQIHVTVGQRQHVPPGGSVILPCNYSLPSDDVRPLVSWWKDRGLVLTRRIVYEHRAGQYSKAYDEWEGRAVLLRQASLQISNLTTNDTGKYECEIRVPLQYGAARGFINLDVSVYGGKNNPLGKLQTGFIAGGGVVFILATAAILTRMLRNRKMNTSAPKYDRQVNM
;
A
#
# COMPACT_ATOMS: atom_id res chain seq x y z
N MET A 1 81.30 -38.02 -11.87
CA MET A 1 81.05 -38.41 -10.46
C MET A 1 80.86 -37.14 -9.63
N ALA A 2 80.25 -37.27 -8.45
CA ALA A 2 79.75 -36.22 -7.56
C ALA A 2 80.50 -34.86 -7.54
N THR A 3 79.74 -33.76 -7.69
CA THR A 3 79.67 -32.59 -6.77
C THR A 3 78.71 -31.54 -7.36
N ASN A 4 77.39 -31.65 -7.09
CA ASN A 4 76.40 -30.55 -7.20
C ASN A 4 75.00 -30.94 -6.64
N GLY A 5 74.95 -31.85 -5.65
CA GLY A 5 73.71 -32.46 -5.17
C GLY A 5 73.21 -32.00 -3.79
N LEU A 6 73.97 -31.18 -3.05
CA LEU A 6 73.67 -30.88 -1.63
C LEU A 6 73.24 -29.44 -1.33
N ILE A 7 73.34 -28.50 -2.29
CA ILE A 7 72.95 -27.10 -2.07
C ILE A 7 71.48 -26.84 -2.47
N PHE A 8 70.91 -27.66 -3.38
CA PHE A 8 69.51 -27.54 -3.79
C PHE A 8 68.49 -28.20 -2.83
N LEU A 9 68.95 -28.98 -1.84
CA LEU A 9 68.06 -29.66 -0.88
C LEU A 9 67.90 -28.91 0.46
N LEU A 10 68.66 -27.84 0.69
CA LEU A 10 68.61 -27.03 1.92
C LEU A 10 67.92 -25.67 1.74
N CYS A 11 67.33 -25.40 0.56
CA CYS A 11 66.64 -24.15 0.23
C CYS A 11 65.15 -24.34 -0.12
N LEU A 12 64.53 -25.45 0.31
CA LEU A 12 63.11 -25.74 0.13
C LEU A 12 62.40 -26.24 1.41
N LEU A 13 63.02 -26.05 2.59
CA LEU A 13 62.49 -26.48 3.89
C LEU A 13 62.45 -25.36 4.95
N SER A 14 62.37 -24.10 4.51
CA SER A 14 62.13 -22.95 5.38
C SER A 14 61.26 -21.91 4.68
N TYR A 15 60.23 -21.43 5.38
CA TYR A 15 59.29 -20.36 4.95
C TYR A 15 58.33 -20.68 3.80
N ALA A 16 57.37 -21.56 4.08
CA ALA A 16 55.97 -21.27 3.77
C ALA A 16 55.19 -21.28 5.09
N ALA A 17 55.06 -20.12 5.74
CA ALA A 17 54.12 -19.98 6.85
C ALA A 17 52.71 -20.17 6.27
N ALA A 18 52.11 -21.34 6.52
CA ALA A 18 50.84 -21.70 5.91
C ALA A 18 49.78 -20.64 6.28
N GLN A 19 49.13 -20.07 5.28
CA GLN A 19 48.37 -18.83 5.40
C GLN A 19 47.02 -19.06 6.09
N ARG A 20 46.76 -18.35 7.20
CA ARG A 20 45.55 -18.53 8.03
C ARG A 20 44.30 -17.86 7.44
N TRP A 21 44.49 -17.04 6.41
CA TRP A 21 43.44 -16.37 5.65
C TRP A 21 43.50 -16.78 4.18
N ARG A 22 42.40 -16.60 3.46
CA ARG A 22 42.28 -17.00 2.05
C ARG A 22 42.59 -15.84 1.10
N GLY A 23 43.11 -16.16 -0.08
CA GLY A 23 43.38 -15.17 -1.15
C GLY A 23 42.13 -14.68 -1.89
N ASP A 24 40.97 -15.30 -1.69
CA ASP A 24 39.69 -14.92 -2.29
C ASP A 24 38.84 -14.01 -1.39
N GLY A 25 39.40 -13.52 -0.27
CA GLY A 25 38.70 -12.65 0.69
C GLY A 25 37.66 -13.35 1.56
N ARG A 26 37.50 -14.68 1.45
CA ARG A 26 36.56 -15.46 2.27
C ARG A 26 37.15 -15.84 3.63
N CYS A 27 36.28 -15.99 4.63
CA CYS A 27 36.64 -16.36 6.00
C CYS A 27 35.49 -17.07 6.72
N GLY A 28 35.68 -17.45 7.98
CA GLY A 28 34.67 -18.08 8.82
C GLY A 28 34.59 -19.60 8.68
N PRO A 29 33.63 -20.25 9.37
CA PRO A 29 33.56 -21.72 9.47
C PRO A 29 33.20 -22.40 8.14
N ASN A 30 32.47 -21.71 7.26
CA ASN A 30 32.08 -22.23 5.95
C ASN A 30 33.20 -22.12 4.90
N TYR A 31 34.27 -21.35 5.18
CA TYR A 31 35.37 -21.12 4.26
C TYR A 31 36.73 -21.29 4.98
N PRO A 32 37.15 -22.53 5.30
CA PRO A 32 38.45 -22.79 5.92
C PRO A 32 39.61 -22.27 5.06
N ALA A 33 40.68 -21.85 5.74
CA ALA A 33 41.95 -21.46 5.13
C ALA A 33 42.97 -22.62 5.22
N PRO A 34 44.06 -22.61 4.44
CA PRO A 34 45.06 -23.69 4.42
C PRO A 34 45.64 -24.09 5.80
N SER A 35 45.63 -23.19 6.78
CA SER A 35 46.11 -23.44 8.16
C SER A 35 45.16 -22.99 9.27
N ALA A 36 43.91 -22.64 8.96
CA ALA A 36 42.94 -22.23 9.97
C ALA A 36 41.50 -22.70 9.63
N THR A 37 40.84 -23.26 10.63
CA THR A 37 39.44 -23.67 10.59
C THR A 37 38.77 -23.22 11.89
N PRO A 38 37.89 -22.20 11.89
CA PRO A 38 37.44 -21.40 10.74
C PRO A 38 38.57 -20.63 10.03
N GLY A 39 38.35 -20.25 8.77
CA GLY A 39 39.30 -19.40 8.03
C GLY A 39 39.31 -17.97 8.59
N GLU A 40 40.49 -17.34 8.65
CA GLU A 40 40.68 -16.03 9.28
C GLU A 40 40.79 -14.92 8.23
N CYS A 41 40.92 -13.67 8.70
CA CYS A 41 41.26 -12.51 7.87
C CYS A 41 42.69 -12.05 8.20
N ASN A 42 43.34 -11.40 7.24
CA ASN A 42 44.71 -10.93 7.40
C ASN A 42 44.77 -9.73 8.37
N PRO A 43 45.41 -9.85 9.55
CA PRO A 43 45.52 -8.76 10.53
C PRO A 43 46.15 -7.47 9.99
N ALA A 44 47.03 -7.61 8.99
CA ALA A 44 47.78 -6.51 8.38
C ALA A 44 47.16 -6.02 7.05
N SER A 45 45.93 -6.46 6.72
CA SER A 45 45.18 -5.97 5.57
C SER A 45 44.42 -4.69 5.90
N ALA A 46 44.00 -3.98 4.86
CA ALA A 46 42.93 -3.00 4.96
C ALA A 46 41.59 -3.62 5.38
N ASP A 47 41.46 -4.96 5.33
CA ASP A 47 40.25 -5.74 5.64
C ASP A 47 40.52 -6.82 6.70
N PRO A 48 40.67 -6.45 7.99
CA PRO A 48 41.10 -7.37 9.05
C PRO A 48 39.96 -8.12 9.75
N CYS A 49 38.69 -7.80 9.50
CA CYS A 49 37.55 -8.36 10.22
C CYS A 49 36.75 -9.37 9.37
N CYS A 50 36.38 -10.51 9.95
CA CYS A 50 35.52 -11.50 9.32
C CYS A 50 34.04 -11.27 9.69
N SER A 51 33.19 -11.05 8.67
CA SER A 51 31.73 -10.89 8.81
C SER A 51 30.95 -12.20 8.97
N GLU A 52 29.69 -12.13 9.44
CA GLU A 52 28.78 -13.32 9.49
C GLU A 52 28.57 -13.97 8.11
N TRP A 53 28.78 -13.20 7.03
CA TRP A 53 28.65 -13.64 5.64
C TRP A 53 29.89 -14.39 5.12
N GLY A 54 30.94 -14.53 5.95
CA GLY A 54 32.18 -15.21 5.60
C GLY A 54 33.05 -14.42 4.63
N TRP A 55 33.11 -13.10 4.79
CA TRP A 55 33.95 -12.18 4.04
C TRP A 55 34.81 -11.32 4.96
N CYS A 56 36.06 -11.10 4.56
CA CYS A 56 36.96 -10.14 5.17
C CYS A 56 36.62 -8.71 4.73
N GLY A 57 36.54 -7.79 5.69
CA GLY A 57 36.30 -6.37 5.48
C GLY A 57 36.75 -5.53 6.67
N HIS A 58 36.52 -4.22 6.62
CA HIS A 58 36.83 -3.26 7.71
C HIS A 58 35.65 -2.36 8.12
N GLU A 59 34.56 -2.39 7.36
CA GLU A 59 33.35 -1.64 7.71
C GLU A 59 32.71 -2.19 9.00
N THR A 60 31.88 -1.39 9.67
CA THR A 60 31.19 -1.80 10.91
C THR A 60 30.38 -3.10 10.76
N GLY A 61 29.82 -3.36 9.58
CA GLY A 61 29.15 -4.64 9.27
C GLY A 61 30.06 -5.87 9.21
N HIS A 62 31.38 -5.69 9.15
CA HIS A 62 32.40 -6.73 9.15
C HIS A 62 33.11 -6.88 10.50
N CYS A 63 33.11 -5.85 11.35
CA CYS A 63 33.78 -5.87 12.67
C CYS A 63 32.83 -5.90 13.87
N ASP A 64 31.68 -5.22 13.84
CA ASP A 64 30.82 -4.94 15.02
C ASP A 64 29.58 -5.86 15.15
N CYS A 65 29.45 -6.87 14.29
CA CYS A 65 28.32 -7.79 14.31
C CYS A 65 28.45 -8.91 15.36
N ALA A 66 27.38 -9.64 15.65
CA ALA A 66 27.34 -10.57 16.78
C ALA A 66 28.18 -11.83 16.55
N LEU A 67 28.40 -12.22 15.29
CA LEU A 67 29.27 -13.32 14.88
C LEU A 67 30.55 -12.83 14.17
N CYS A 68 30.83 -11.52 14.20
CA CYS A 68 32.03 -10.94 13.61
C CYS A 68 33.28 -11.31 14.42
N VAL A 69 34.43 -11.43 13.74
CA VAL A 69 35.74 -11.62 14.38
C VAL A 69 36.73 -10.63 13.79
N ASP A 70 37.14 -9.64 14.57
CA ASP A 70 38.19 -8.70 14.22
C ASP A 70 39.58 -9.29 14.56
N TYR A 71 40.45 -9.39 13.55
CA TYR A 71 41.82 -9.89 13.70
C TYR A 71 42.87 -8.77 13.79
N SER A 72 42.48 -7.49 13.70
CA SER A 72 43.39 -6.33 13.65
C SER A 72 44.27 -6.17 14.90
N ALA A 73 43.80 -6.64 16.07
CA ALA A 73 44.47 -6.46 17.36
C ALA A 73 45.73 -7.33 17.58
N GLY A 74 46.18 -8.10 16.58
CA GLY A 74 47.41 -8.91 16.64
C GLY A 74 47.37 -10.10 17.61
N GLY A 75 46.25 -10.31 18.31
CA GLY A 75 46.02 -11.47 19.16
C GLY A 75 45.69 -12.70 18.33
N SER A 76 46.61 -13.66 18.26
CA SER A 76 46.26 -15.02 17.85
C SER A 76 45.28 -15.58 18.88
N VAL A 77 43.98 -15.63 18.52
CA VAL A 77 42.98 -16.33 19.32
C VAL A 77 43.47 -17.77 19.50
N PRO A 78 43.63 -18.27 20.75
CA PRO A 78 44.08 -19.64 20.96
C PRO A 78 43.16 -20.61 20.23
N ALA A 79 43.76 -21.60 19.54
CA ALA A 79 43.02 -22.65 18.84
C ALA A 79 42.14 -23.40 19.87
N GLY A 80 40.86 -23.02 19.93
CA GLY A 80 39.94 -23.43 20.99
C GLY A 80 38.87 -22.40 21.39
N SER A 81 38.99 -21.11 21.06
CA SER A 81 38.02 -20.07 21.50
C SER A 81 37.00 -19.62 20.43
N LEU A 82 36.79 -20.40 19.37
CA LEU A 82 35.68 -20.22 18.41
C LEU A 82 34.69 -21.37 18.47
N SER A 83 34.10 -21.54 19.66
CA SER A 83 32.86 -22.29 19.88
C SER A 83 31.79 -21.32 20.38
N GLY A 84 30.63 -21.28 19.72
CA GLY A 84 29.49 -20.43 20.11
C GLY A 84 28.90 -20.84 21.45
N SER A 85 29.52 -20.39 22.55
CA SER A 85 29.16 -20.76 23.91
C SER A 85 28.13 -19.81 24.51
N CYS A 86 27.23 -20.37 25.30
CA CYS A 86 26.32 -19.62 26.14
C CYS A 86 27.08 -18.68 27.09
N PRO A 87 26.53 -17.49 27.41
CA PRO A 87 27.13 -16.61 28.41
C PRO A 87 27.10 -17.28 29.77
N ARG A 88 27.89 -16.78 30.72
CA ARG A 88 27.77 -17.21 32.11
C ARG A 88 26.40 -16.83 32.66
N ILE A 89 25.60 -17.85 32.94
CA ILE A 89 24.31 -17.75 33.64
C ILE A 89 24.55 -18.11 35.10
N VAL A 90 24.47 -17.12 35.98
CA VAL A 90 24.43 -17.31 37.43
C VAL A 90 23.10 -17.98 37.76
N THR A 91 23.19 -19.24 38.20
CA THR A 91 22.04 -20.09 38.51
C THR A 91 21.25 -19.57 39.70
N ARG A 92 20.00 -20.04 39.84
CA ARG A 92 19.16 -19.76 41.01
C ARG A 92 19.84 -20.02 42.35
N SER A 93 20.64 -21.08 42.46
CA SER A 93 21.38 -21.37 43.71
C SER A 93 22.52 -20.37 43.96
N GLU A 94 23.28 -20.00 42.94
CA GLU A 94 24.41 -19.06 43.06
C GLU A 94 23.98 -17.64 43.46
N TRP A 95 22.85 -17.13 42.95
CA TRP A 95 22.32 -15.83 43.40
C TRP A 95 21.44 -15.93 44.66
N GLY A 96 21.23 -17.11 45.22
CA GLY A 96 20.50 -17.31 46.47
C GLY A 96 18.98 -17.10 46.32
N ALA A 97 18.40 -17.65 45.27
CA ALA A 97 16.95 -17.67 45.05
C ALA A 97 16.23 -18.50 46.12
N ARG A 98 15.05 -18.04 46.54
CA ARG A 98 14.09 -18.92 47.24
C ARG A 98 13.34 -19.82 46.26
N SER A 99 12.68 -20.84 46.81
CA SER A 99 11.80 -21.76 46.09
C SER A 99 10.69 -21.01 45.35
N SER A 100 10.40 -21.44 44.11
CA SER A 100 9.18 -21.03 43.42
C SER A 100 7.97 -21.74 44.04
N ASN A 101 6.87 -21.01 44.17
CA ASN A 101 5.59 -21.54 44.65
C ASN A 101 4.67 -22.02 43.51
N TRP A 102 5.06 -21.80 42.25
CA TRP A 102 4.25 -22.18 41.08
C TRP A 102 5.10 -22.33 39.81
N VAL A 103 4.87 -23.41 39.07
CA VAL A 103 5.59 -23.73 37.83
C VAL A 103 4.58 -24.04 36.73
N GLN A 104 4.59 -23.24 35.66
CA GLN A 104 3.93 -23.55 34.40
C GLN A 104 4.97 -23.56 33.28
N TYR A 105 4.99 -24.63 32.49
CA TYR A 105 5.93 -24.78 31.39
C TYR A 105 5.53 -23.98 30.15
N ILE A 106 6.51 -23.41 29.44
CA ILE A 106 6.30 -22.68 28.19
C ILE A 106 6.46 -23.60 26.97
N SER A 107 5.67 -23.36 25.92
CA SER A 107 5.84 -24.07 24.64
C SER A 107 7.08 -23.55 23.92
N ARG A 108 7.84 -24.47 23.30
CA ARG A 108 9.16 -24.19 22.70
C ARG A 108 9.25 -24.74 21.27
N PRO A 109 10.02 -24.11 20.37
CA PRO A 109 10.81 -22.89 20.58
C PRO A 109 9.91 -21.64 20.71
N VAL A 110 10.28 -20.68 21.57
CA VAL A 110 9.50 -19.43 21.71
C VAL A 110 9.65 -18.55 20.46
N PRO A 111 8.57 -17.89 20.00
CA PRO A 111 8.63 -17.00 18.83
C PRO A 111 9.12 -15.58 19.15
N LYS A 112 9.21 -15.16 20.42
CA LYS A 112 9.52 -13.77 20.79
C LYS A 112 10.50 -13.63 21.95
N VAL A 113 11.23 -12.52 21.97
CA VAL A 113 12.05 -12.05 23.09
C VAL A 113 11.61 -10.62 23.45
N VAL A 114 11.41 -10.34 24.74
CA VAL A 114 11.02 -9.01 25.23
C VAL A 114 12.09 -8.48 26.18
N ILE A 115 12.66 -7.33 25.86
CA ILE A 115 13.66 -6.64 26.65
C ILE A 115 13.00 -5.67 27.63
N HIS A 116 13.43 -5.77 28.89
CA HIS A 116 13.02 -4.94 30.01
C HIS A 116 14.21 -4.20 30.59
N HIS A 117 13.92 -3.12 31.31
CA HIS A 117 14.76 -2.65 32.39
C HIS A 117 14.07 -2.91 33.74
N SER A 118 14.83 -2.89 34.83
CA SER A 118 14.29 -2.62 36.15
C SER A 118 14.04 -1.12 36.33
N THR A 119 13.53 -0.71 37.49
CA THR A 119 13.63 0.69 37.94
C THR A 119 14.57 0.76 39.16
N GLY A 120 15.40 1.80 39.22
CA GLY A 120 16.39 2.01 40.29
C GLY A 120 17.85 1.85 39.84
N GLY A 121 18.78 1.82 40.81
CA GLY A 121 20.22 1.84 40.54
C GLY A 121 20.77 0.55 39.91
N THR A 122 21.83 0.69 39.12
CA THR A 122 22.61 -0.41 38.51
C THR A 122 23.42 -1.20 39.54
N CYS A 123 24.06 -2.28 39.11
CA CYS A 123 25.02 -3.09 39.88
C CYS A 123 26.24 -3.44 39.01
N SER A 124 27.42 -3.61 39.62
CA SER A 124 28.71 -3.71 38.91
C SER A 124 29.53 -4.95 39.28
N ASP A 125 29.03 -5.80 40.17
CA ASP A 125 29.66 -7.05 40.61
C ASP A 125 28.59 -8.11 40.91
N GLN A 126 29.00 -9.39 40.97
CA GLN A 126 28.04 -10.47 41.15
C GLN A 126 27.29 -10.40 42.49
N ALA A 127 27.92 -9.94 43.58
CA ALA A 127 27.28 -9.90 44.88
C ALA A 127 26.20 -8.82 44.94
N SER A 128 26.48 -7.61 44.43
CA SER A 128 25.52 -6.52 44.37
C SER A 128 24.40 -6.78 43.36
N CYS A 129 24.69 -7.40 42.21
CA CYS A 129 23.66 -7.84 41.26
C CYS A 129 22.78 -8.95 41.85
N SER A 130 23.37 -10.00 42.45
CA SER A 130 22.60 -11.06 43.11
C SER A 130 21.69 -10.51 44.22
N ALA A 131 22.15 -9.52 44.98
CA ALA A 131 21.34 -8.87 46.01
C ALA A 131 20.11 -8.15 45.42
N LYS A 132 20.25 -7.49 44.26
CA LYS A 132 19.12 -6.88 43.55
C LYS A 132 18.17 -7.93 42.97
N VAL A 133 18.68 -9.03 42.40
CA VAL A 133 17.84 -10.13 41.90
C VAL A 133 17.00 -10.74 43.02
N ARG A 134 17.59 -10.99 44.21
CA ARG A 134 16.84 -11.38 45.42
C ARG A 134 15.79 -10.33 45.82
N GLY A 135 16.14 -9.04 45.80
CA GLY A 135 15.20 -7.95 46.06
C GLY A 135 13.99 -7.95 45.10
N PHE A 136 14.23 -8.16 43.80
CA PHE A 136 13.17 -8.28 42.81
C PHE A 136 12.34 -9.56 42.99
N GLN A 137 12.94 -10.69 43.39
CA GLN A 137 12.19 -11.91 43.72
C GLN A 137 11.29 -11.69 44.94
N ASN A 138 11.80 -11.02 45.97
CA ASN A 138 11.03 -10.68 47.17
C ASN A 138 9.85 -9.77 46.83
N TYR A 139 10.08 -8.65 46.14
CA TYR A 139 9.01 -7.74 45.71
C TYR A 139 7.92 -8.45 44.88
N HIS A 140 8.29 -9.22 43.85
CA HIS A 140 7.30 -9.90 43.00
C HIS A 140 6.45 -10.94 43.75
N MET A 141 7.04 -11.68 44.68
CA MET A 141 6.32 -12.74 45.39
C MET A 141 5.60 -12.23 46.66
N ASP A 142 6.24 -11.38 47.47
CA ASP A 142 5.69 -10.89 48.74
C ASP A 142 4.74 -9.69 48.55
N SER A 143 5.03 -8.80 47.59
CA SER A 143 4.21 -7.60 47.34
C SER A 143 3.19 -7.79 46.22
N ASN A 144 3.57 -8.46 45.12
CA ASN A 144 2.65 -8.70 44.00
C ASN A 144 1.97 -10.09 44.05
N GLY A 145 2.31 -10.96 45.02
CA GLY A 145 1.70 -12.28 45.18
C GLY A 145 2.05 -13.29 44.08
N TRP A 146 3.11 -13.08 43.30
CA TRP A 146 3.46 -13.97 42.19
C TRP A 146 4.15 -15.25 42.69
N GLY A 147 4.08 -16.33 41.91
CA GLY A 147 4.72 -17.60 42.27
C GLY A 147 6.25 -17.56 42.29
N ASP A 148 6.86 -16.62 41.56
CA ASP A 148 8.32 -16.40 41.48
C ASP A 148 8.61 -15.03 40.83
N ILE A 149 9.88 -14.60 40.79
CA ILE A 149 10.37 -13.43 40.05
C ILE A 149 9.80 -13.37 38.62
N GLY A 150 9.38 -12.19 38.13
CA GLY A 150 8.61 -12.10 36.88
C GLY A 150 9.37 -12.40 35.58
N TYR A 151 10.68 -12.17 35.54
CA TYR A 151 11.50 -12.31 34.34
C TYR A 151 12.08 -13.72 34.18
N ASN A 152 12.32 -14.14 32.93
CA ASN A 152 13.02 -15.39 32.64
C ASN A 152 14.51 -15.26 32.96
N PHE A 153 15.12 -14.14 32.58
CA PHE A 153 16.51 -13.82 32.85
C PHE A 153 16.68 -12.34 33.21
N LEU A 154 17.74 -12.03 33.95
CA LEU A 154 18.18 -10.66 34.23
C LEU A 154 19.64 -10.48 33.82
N VAL A 155 20.08 -9.26 33.56
CA VAL A 155 21.44 -8.94 33.11
C VAL A 155 21.98 -7.73 33.87
N GLY A 156 23.13 -7.90 34.53
CA GLY A 156 23.79 -6.82 35.27
C GLY A 156 24.82 -6.07 34.43
N ASN A 157 25.21 -4.86 34.86
CA ASN A 157 26.39 -4.17 34.32
C ASN A 157 27.71 -4.83 34.79
N ASP A 158 27.65 -5.90 35.60
CA ASP A 158 28.74 -6.83 35.83
C ASP A 158 29.01 -7.78 34.63
N GLY A 159 28.13 -7.78 33.63
CA GLY A 159 28.23 -8.62 32.44
C GLY A 159 27.76 -10.07 32.65
N ASN A 160 27.17 -10.41 33.79
CA ASN A 160 26.58 -11.73 34.03
C ASN A 160 25.09 -11.76 33.64
N VAL A 161 24.63 -12.94 33.22
CA VAL A 161 23.20 -13.26 33.15
C VAL A 161 22.79 -13.92 34.47
N TYR A 162 21.59 -13.64 34.96
CA TYR A 162 21.00 -14.23 36.15
C TYR A 162 19.74 -15.03 35.77
N GLU A 163 19.68 -16.28 36.21
CA GLU A 163 18.54 -17.16 35.97
C GLU A 163 17.33 -16.76 36.83
N GLY A 164 16.30 -16.18 36.22
CA GLY A 164 15.00 -15.97 36.85
C GLY A 164 14.16 -17.25 36.76
N ARG A 165 13.06 -17.19 36.00
CA ARG A 165 12.26 -18.38 35.66
C ARG A 165 12.92 -19.32 34.63
N GLY A 166 14.03 -18.89 34.04
CA GLY A 166 14.81 -19.69 33.09
C GLY A 166 14.10 -19.91 31.75
N TRP A 167 14.58 -20.90 30.99
CA TRP A 167 14.13 -21.19 29.62
C TRP A 167 12.76 -21.84 29.51
N ASP A 168 12.37 -22.60 30.53
CA ASP A 168 11.34 -23.63 30.37
C ASP A 168 10.02 -23.27 31.07
N GLN A 169 9.98 -22.14 31.79
CA GLN A 169 8.79 -21.68 32.52
C GLN A 169 8.22 -20.36 31.96
N VAL A 170 6.90 -20.21 32.10
CA VAL A 170 6.14 -19.02 31.69
C VAL A 170 6.51 -17.81 32.56
N GLY A 171 6.82 -16.68 31.91
CA GLY A 171 7.12 -15.41 32.55
C GLY A 171 5.90 -14.75 33.23
N ALA A 172 6.16 -13.67 33.96
CA ALA A 172 5.15 -12.72 34.43
C ALA A 172 5.68 -11.29 34.20
N HIS A 173 6.05 -10.98 32.96
CA HIS A 173 6.77 -9.75 32.61
C HIS A 173 6.03 -8.87 31.60
N ALA A 174 5.18 -9.42 30.73
CA ALA A 174 4.42 -8.65 29.72
C ALA A 174 3.03 -9.26 29.50
N TYR A 175 1.98 -8.48 29.79
CA TYR A 175 0.60 -8.94 29.70
C TYR A 175 0.25 -9.44 28.29
N GLY A 176 -0.43 -10.58 28.19
CA GLY A 176 -0.77 -11.23 26.92
C GLY A 176 0.40 -11.88 26.16
N GLN A 177 1.66 -11.67 26.54
CA GLN A 177 2.84 -12.22 25.84
C GLN A 177 3.62 -13.28 26.62
N ASN A 178 3.38 -13.42 27.93
CA ASN A 178 4.10 -14.31 28.84
C ASN A 178 4.22 -15.78 28.37
N HIS A 179 3.21 -16.32 27.67
CA HIS A 179 3.21 -17.72 27.20
C HIS A 179 3.94 -17.95 25.87
N VAL A 180 4.38 -16.88 25.20
CA VAL A 180 4.97 -16.90 23.84
C VAL A 180 6.28 -16.12 23.75
N SER A 181 6.89 -15.76 24.89
CA SER A 181 8.11 -14.96 24.91
C SER A 181 9.03 -15.29 26.09
N ILE A 182 10.31 -14.96 25.91
CA ILE A 182 11.32 -14.92 26.99
C ILE A 182 11.56 -13.46 27.37
N GLY A 183 11.35 -13.10 28.64
CA GLY A 183 11.62 -11.78 29.19
C GLY A 183 13.02 -11.66 29.76
N ILE A 184 13.82 -10.73 29.21
CA ILE A 184 15.19 -10.42 29.65
C ILE A 184 15.22 -9.02 30.27
N CYS A 185 15.62 -8.89 31.53
CA CYS A 185 15.58 -7.61 32.25
C CYS A 185 16.98 -7.08 32.61
N PHE A 186 17.33 -5.90 32.11
CA PHE A 186 18.56 -5.21 32.47
C PHE A 186 18.44 -4.56 33.87
N ILE A 187 19.43 -4.78 34.73
CA ILE A 187 19.44 -4.27 36.11
C ILE A 187 19.98 -2.84 36.15
N GLY A 188 19.05 -1.89 36.14
CA GLY A 188 19.24 -0.45 36.25
C GLY A 188 18.09 0.32 35.59
N GLU A 189 18.06 1.64 35.78
CA GLU A 189 17.23 2.59 35.05
C GLU A 189 18.00 3.09 33.82
N PHE A 190 17.42 2.92 32.62
CA PHE A 190 18.07 3.19 31.33
C PHE A 190 17.30 4.19 30.45
N THR A 191 16.53 5.09 31.07
CA THR A 191 15.88 6.20 30.36
C THR A 191 16.90 7.21 29.83
N ASN A 192 17.90 7.59 30.63
CA ASN A 192 18.88 8.62 30.28
C ASN A 192 20.34 8.12 30.19
N GLN A 193 20.56 6.80 30.33
CA GLN A 193 21.88 6.16 30.27
C GLN A 193 21.76 4.78 29.61
N LYS A 194 22.80 4.33 28.90
CA LYS A 194 22.85 2.96 28.35
C LYS A 194 23.40 1.95 29.38
N PRO A 195 23.02 0.66 29.32
CA PRO A 195 23.81 -0.40 29.94
C PRO A 195 25.22 -0.41 29.35
N ASN A 196 26.20 -0.98 30.08
CA ASN A 196 27.54 -1.07 29.54
C ASN A 196 27.65 -2.17 28.46
N SER A 197 28.73 -2.12 27.67
CA SER A 197 28.97 -3.06 26.57
C SER A 197 29.01 -4.52 27.03
N ALA A 198 29.42 -4.80 28.26
CA ALA A 198 29.41 -6.15 28.85
C ALA A 198 27.97 -6.68 29.02
N ALA A 199 27.05 -5.88 29.57
CA ALA A 199 25.63 -6.24 29.70
C ALA A 199 24.97 -6.47 28.33
N ILE A 200 25.20 -5.56 27.37
CA ILE A 200 24.68 -5.66 26.00
C ILE A 200 25.17 -6.96 25.33
N ARG A 201 26.47 -7.29 25.46
CA ARG A 201 27.07 -8.52 24.93
C ARG A 201 26.51 -9.76 25.61
N ALA A 202 26.35 -9.75 26.93
CA ALA A 202 25.77 -10.86 27.69
C ALA A 202 24.34 -11.20 27.24
N ALA A 203 23.51 -10.18 27.03
CA ALA A 203 22.14 -10.33 26.53
C ALA A 203 22.09 -10.86 25.08
N LYS A 204 22.94 -10.34 24.16
CA LYS A 204 23.04 -10.86 22.79
C LYS A 204 23.50 -12.32 22.76
N ASN A 205 24.51 -12.68 23.56
CA ASN A 205 25.00 -14.05 23.70
C ASN A 205 23.94 -14.97 24.31
N LEU A 206 23.11 -14.47 25.23
CA LEU A 206 21.99 -15.23 25.81
C LEU A 206 20.93 -15.58 24.76
N ILE A 207 20.58 -14.63 23.89
CA ILE A 207 19.63 -14.89 22.80
C ILE A 207 20.22 -15.93 21.82
N SER A 208 21.49 -15.78 21.44
CA SER A 208 22.21 -16.75 20.58
C SER A 208 22.23 -18.16 21.20
N CYS A 209 22.54 -18.27 22.49
CA CYS A 209 22.44 -19.50 23.28
C CYS A 209 21.03 -20.11 23.26
N GLY A 210 19.99 -19.28 23.46
CA GLY A 210 18.61 -19.74 23.42
C GLY A 210 18.22 -20.32 22.05
N ILE A 211 18.75 -19.75 20.96
CA ILE A 211 18.55 -20.26 19.59
C ILE A 211 19.29 -21.59 19.39
N SER A 212 20.57 -21.68 19.79
CA SER A 212 21.37 -22.91 19.63
C SER A 212 20.82 -24.09 20.43
N LEU A 213 20.20 -23.82 21.58
CA LEU A 213 19.52 -24.81 22.43
C LEU A 213 18.07 -25.12 22.00
N GLY A 214 17.57 -24.54 20.91
CA GLY A 214 16.18 -24.70 20.45
C GLY A 214 15.11 -24.17 21.42
N LYS A 215 15.50 -23.30 22.37
CA LYS A 215 14.59 -22.65 23.32
C LYS A 215 13.90 -21.44 22.68
N ILE A 216 14.63 -20.69 21.84
CA ILE A 216 14.18 -19.55 21.04
C ILE A 216 14.17 -19.96 19.56
N SER A 217 13.19 -19.50 18.78
CA SER A 217 13.16 -19.78 17.33
C SER A 217 14.29 -19.05 16.60
N SER A 218 14.90 -19.67 15.58
CA SER A 218 15.81 -18.97 14.64
C SER A 218 15.10 -17.87 13.82
N THR A 219 13.77 -17.85 13.83
CA THR A 219 12.90 -16.82 13.25
C THR A 219 12.27 -15.88 14.29
N TYR A 220 12.81 -15.82 15.51
CA TYR A 220 12.25 -15.00 16.59
C TYR A 220 12.13 -13.50 16.24
N SER A 221 11.21 -12.84 16.96
CA SER A 221 11.02 -11.38 16.97
C SER A 221 11.47 -10.78 18.30
N LEU A 222 12.28 -9.72 18.27
CA LEU A 222 12.74 -8.97 19.44
C LEU A 222 11.92 -7.69 19.63
N TYR A 223 11.58 -7.38 20.88
CA TYR A 223 10.79 -6.21 21.27
C TYR A 223 11.33 -5.59 22.56
N GLY A 224 11.10 -4.31 22.79
CA GLY A 224 11.10 -3.72 24.13
C GLY A 224 9.75 -3.90 24.83
N HIS A 225 9.68 -3.77 26.15
CA HIS A 225 8.40 -3.90 26.86
C HIS A 225 7.33 -2.89 26.40
N ARG A 226 7.72 -1.63 26.11
CA ARG A 226 6.82 -0.59 25.55
C ARG A 226 6.18 -0.95 24.21
N ASP A 227 6.73 -1.91 23.46
CA ASP A 227 6.12 -2.41 22.23
C ASP A 227 4.90 -3.32 22.50
N MET A 228 4.74 -3.79 23.73
CA MET A 228 3.69 -4.72 24.15
C MET A 228 2.62 -4.07 25.05
N GLY A 229 2.76 -2.79 25.38
CA GLY A 229 1.83 -2.06 26.24
C GLY A 229 2.37 -0.70 26.70
N SER A 230 1.50 0.14 27.26
CA SER A 230 1.84 1.51 27.68
C SER A 230 2.75 1.53 28.91
N THR A 231 4.06 1.44 28.70
CA THR A 231 5.09 1.53 29.74
C THR A 231 6.31 2.33 29.25
N ALA A 232 7.11 2.89 30.17
CA ALA A 232 8.39 3.50 29.82
C ALA A 232 9.52 2.46 29.62
N CYS A 233 9.30 1.19 29.98
CA CYS A 233 10.28 0.12 29.93
C CYS A 233 10.62 -0.25 28.45
N PRO A 234 11.89 -0.48 28.05
CA PRO A 234 13.10 -0.64 28.85
C PRO A 234 13.91 0.67 29.06
N GLY A 235 13.27 1.85 29.04
CA GLY A 235 13.94 3.15 29.10
C GLY A 235 14.51 3.56 27.73
N ASN A 236 14.52 4.86 27.42
CA ASN A 236 14.82 5.36 26.07
C ASN A 236 16.20 4.94 25.54
N GLN A 237 17.28 5.12 26.31
CA GLN A 237 18.63 4.81 25.82
C GLN A 237 18.86 3.31 25.56
N LEU A 238 18.27 2.41 26.34
CA LEU A 238 18.30 0.97 26.06
C LEU A 238 17.31 0.59 24.95
N TYR A 239 16.14 1.22 24.89
CA TYR A 239 15.18 1.02 23.81
C TYR A 239 15.75 1.43 22.44
N ASP A 240 16.51 2.52 22.39
CA ASP A 240 17.20 2.98 21.18
C ASP A 240 18.36 2.04 20.80
N ASP A 241 19.02 1.43 21.80
CA ASP A 241 20.05 0.42 21.53
C ASP A 241 19.47 -0.86 20.93
N ILE A 242 18.39 -1.42 21.48
CA ILE A 242 17.82 -2.68 20.98
C ILE A 242 17.23 -2.59 19.57
N LYS A 243 16.87 -1.38 19.09
CA LYS A 243 16.49 -1.15 17.68
C LYS A 243 17.62 -1.49 16.70
N THR A 244 18.86 -1.43 17.15
CA THR A 244 20.05 -1.80 16.34
C THR A 244 20.34 -3.30 16.35
N TRP A 245 19.64 -4.08 17.17
CA TRP A 245 19.90 -5.51 17.32
C TRP A 245 19.19 -6.33 16.24
N GLY A 246 19.78 -7.47 15.88
CA GLY A 246 19.18 -8.43 14.97
C GLY A 246 17.77 -8.86 15.41
N ARG A 247 16.86 -8.89 14.44
CA ARG A 247 15.44 -9.26 14.58
C ARG A 247 14.59 -8.34 15.47
N TYR A 248 15.01 -7.11 15.74
CA TYR A 248 14.12 -6.10 16.31
C TYR A 248 12.89 -5.88 15.42
N VAL A 249 11.70 -6.02 16.02
CA VAL A 249 10.44 -5.70 15.37
C VAL A 249 10.00 -4.32 15.84
N PHE A 250 10.02 -3.37 14.91
CA PHE A 250 9.37 -2.08 15.10
C PHE A 250 7.87 -2.33 15.24
N CYS A 251 7.37 -2.27 16.48
CA CYS A 251 5.94 -2.30 16.71
C CYS A 251 5.32 -1.04 16.10
N VAL A 252 4.39 -1.24 15.16
CA VAL A 252 3.61 -0.18 14.53
C VAL A 252 2.51 0.26 15.50
N GLY A 253 2.94 0.78 16.66
CA GLY A 253 2.10 1.39 17.67
C GLY A 253 2.07 2.89 17.46
N THR A 254 0.86 3.44 17.27
CA THR A 254 0.59 4.83 16.84
C THR A 254 1.13 5.20 15.45
N ILE A 255 0.21 5.37 14.51
CA ILE A 255 0.45 6.12 13.28
C ILE A 255 0.71 7.58 13.68
N VAL A 256 1.97 8.01 13.60
CA VAL A 256 2.27 9.42 13.32
C VAL A 256 2.35 9.52 11.79
N PRO A 257 1.40 10.18 11.11
CA PRO A 257 1.47 10.33 9.67
C PRO A 257 2.60 11.31 9.33
N GLY A 258 3.63 10.85 8.59
CA GLY A 258 4.72 11.72 8.12
C GLY A 258 6.12 11.11 7.99
N GLY A 259 6.33 9.82 8.30
CA GLY A 259 7.68 9.21 8.36
C GLY A 259 8.02 8.11 7.35
N GLN A 260 7.14 7.82 6.37
CA GLN A 260 7.44 6.84 5.32
C GLN A 260 8.08 7.50 4.11
N ILE A 261 8.96 6.78 3.43
CA ILE A 261 9.33 7.13 2.06
C ILE A 261 8.16 6.74 1.18
N HIS A 262 7.42 7.74 0.72
CA HIS A 262 6.44 7.52 -0.33
C HIS A 262 7.19 7.53 -1.65
N VAL A 263 6.95 6.53 -2.50
CA VAL A 263 7.38 6.53 -3.90
C VAL A 263 6.12 6.53 -4.74
N THR A 264 5.88 7.66 -5.40
CA THR A 264 4.79 7.82 -6.35
C THR A 264 5.37 7.68 -7.74
N VAL A 265 4.95 6.65 -8.47
CA VAL A 265 5.21 6.51 -9.91
C VAL A 265 3.97 6.91 -10.68
N GLY A 266 4.17 7.48 -11.87
CA GLY A 266 3.07 7.83 -12.76
C GLY A 266 2.37 6.62 -13.37
N GLN A 267 1.29 6.91 -14.11
CA GLN A 267 0.54 5.88 -14.85
C GLN A 267 1.39 5.18 -15.93
N ARG A 268 0.87 4.09 -16.49
CA ARG A 268 1.49 3.38 -17.62
C ARG A 268 1.85 4.36 -18.74
N GLN A 269 3.10 4.31 -19.18
CA GLN A 269 3.60 5.14 -20.28
C GLN A 269 3.56 4.34 -21.57
N HIS A 270 3.14 4.98 -22.64
CA HIS A 270 3.06 4.40 -23.98
C HIS A 270 3.68 5.39 -24.94
N VAL A 271 4.66 4.96 -25.75
CA VAL A 271 5.49 5.88 -26.52
C VAL A 271 5.81 5.27 -27.89
N PRO A 272 5.86 6.07 -28.98
CA PRO A 272 6.40 5.63 -30.27
C PRO A 272 7.82 5.05 -30.18
N PRO A 273 8.17 4.05 -31.02
CA PRO A 273 9.57 3.77 -31.37
C PRO A 273 10.28 5.03 -31.90
N GLY A 274 11.57 5.15 -31.67
CA GLY A 274 12.37 6.36 -31.90
C GLY A 274 12.11 7.50 -30.90
N GLY A 275 11.00 7.44 -30.15
CA GLY A 275 10.60 8.44 -29.18
C GLY A 275 11.48 8.50 -27.93
N SER A 276 11.13 9.40 -27.02
CA SER A 276 11.71 9.52 -25.68
C SER A 276 10.61 9.52 -24.64
N VAL A 277 10.88 8.91 -23.48
CA VAL A 277 9.96 8.87 -22.34
C VAL A 277 10.63 9.46 -21.11
N ILE A 278 9.83 10.08 -20.24
CA ILE A 278 10.19 10.28 -18.84
C ILE A 278 9.33 9.30 -18.05
N LEU A 279 9.98 8.39 -17.31
CA LEU A 279 9.33 7.52 -16.34
C LEU A 279 9.33 8.28 -15.00
N PRO A 280 8.20 8.90 -14.60
CA PRO A 280 8.13 9.64 -13.36
C PRO A 280 8.27 8.70 -12.16
N CYS A 281 9.19 9.06 -11.29
CA CYS A 281 9.29 8.55 -9.93
C CYS A 281 9.55 9.78 -9.07
N ASN A 282 8.64 10.05 -8.14
CA ASN A 282 8.75 11.09 -7.14
C ASN A 282 8.85 10.42 -5.77
N TYR A 283 9.68 10.96 -4.88
CA TYR A 283 9.79 10.46 -3.52
C TYR A 283 9.87 11.57 -2.48
N SER A 284 9.32 11.29 -1.30
CA SER A 284 9.53 12.08 -0.08
C SER A 284 10.50 11.35 0.86
N LEU A 285 11.30 12.11 1.62
CA LEU A 285 12.20 11.56 2.64
C LEU A 285 11.76 12.00 4.04
N PRO A 286 12.05 11.21 5.09
CA PRO A 286 11.75 11.61 6.47
C PRO A 286 12.56 12.81 6.99
N SER A 287 13.60 13.24 6.27
CA SER A 287 14.48 14.37 6.60
C SER A 287 15.38 14.71 5.40
N ASP A 288 15.67 16.00 5.21
CA ASP A 288 16.55 16.52 4.15
C ASP A 288 18.02 16.10 4.28
N ASP A 289 18.45 15.59 5.45
CA ASP A 289 19.81 15.07 5.65
C ASP A 289 20.00 13.65 5.09
N VAL A 290 18.91 12.96 4.76
CA VAL A 290 18.96 11.61 4.20
C VAL A 290 19.44 11.67 2.74
N ARG A 291 20.44 10.86 2.39
CA ARG A 291 20.94 10.71 1.02
C ARG A 291 20.53 9.33 0.48
N PRO A 292 19.51 9.23 -0.39
CA PRO A 292 19.06 7.96 -0.94
C PRO A 292 20.03 7.43 -2.01
N LEU A 293 20.06 6.10 -2.14
CA LEU A 293 20.41 5.41 -3.38
C LEU A 293 19.13 5.31 -4.22
N VAL A 294 19.20 5.81 -5.43
CA VAL A 294 18.16 5.68 -6.45
C VAL A 294 18.59 4.59 -7.42
N SER A 295 17.79 3.53 -7.56
CA SER A 295 18.03 2.45 -8.51
C SER A 295 16.80 2.26 -9.40
N TRP A 296 16.99 2.28 -10.72
CA TRP A 296 15.98 1.89 -11.70
C TRP A 296 16.28 0.50 -12.26
N TRP A 297 15.26 -0.34 -12.34
CA TRP A 297 15.35 -1.71 -12.86
C TRP A 297 14.31 -1.94 -13.96
N LYS A 298 14.59 -2.89 -14.86
CA LYS A 298 13.63 -3.43 -15.85
C LYS A 298 13.45 -4.93 -15.63
N ASP A 299 12.19 -5.35 -15.59
CA ASP A 299 11.77 -6.75 -15.53
C ASP A 299 11.77 -7.36 -16.94
N ARG A 300 12.17 -8.63 -17.06
CA ARG A 300 12.18 -9.40 -18.32
C ARG A 300 10.98 -10.34 -18.48
N GLY A 301 10.02 -10.34 -17.56
CA GLY A 301 8.79 -11.14 -17.67
C GLY A 301 8.96 -12.65 -17.44
N LEU A 302 10.19 -13.09 -17.16
CA LEU A 302 10.49 -14.40 -16.61
C LEU A 302 11.00 -14.24 -15.18
N VAL A 303 10.40 -15.02 -14.28
CA VAL A 303 10.48 -14.92 -12.82
C VAL A 303 11.94 -14.79 -12.35
N LEU A 304 12.26 -13.62 -11.77
CA LEU A 304 13.50 -13.24 -11.02
C LEU A 304 14.71 -12.63 -11.75
N THR A 305 14.67 -12.32 -13.07
CA THR A 305 15.81 -11.63 -13.73
C THR A 305 15.56 -10.13 -13.98
N ARG A 306 15.59 -9.31 -12.91
CA ARG A 306 15.62 -7.84 -13.07
C ARG A 306 17.00 -7.37 -13.55
N ARG A 307 17.04 -6.56 -14.61
CA ARG A 307 18.27 -5.84 -15.03
C ARG A 307 18.28 -4.44 -14.44
N ILE A 308 19.46 -3.98 -14.02
CA ILE A 308 19.69 -2.59 -13.64
C ILE A 308 19.68 -1.72 -14.91
N VAL A 309 18.99 -0.58 -14.84
CA VAL A 309 18.89 0.41 -15.92
C VAL A 309 19.78 1.60 -15.58
N TYR A 310 19.64 2.11 -14.35
CA TYR A 310 20.35 3.29 -13.88
C TYR A 310 20.53 3.24 -12.35
N GLU A 311 21.66 3.70 -11.83
CA GLU A 311 21.83 4.01 -10.41
C GLU A 311 22.42 5.40 -10.19
N HIS A 312 21.97 6.03 -9.10
CA HIS A 312 22.50 7.30 -8.63
C HIS A 312 22.62 7.32 -7.11
N ARG A 313 23.75 7.82 -6.62
CA ARG A 313 23.98 8.16 -5.23
C ARG A 313 24.59 9.56 -5.15
N ALA A 314 23.84 10.48 -4.57
CA ALA A 314 24.20 11.89 -4.46
C ALA A 314 25.61 12.08 -3.86
N GLY A 315 26.46 12.84 -4.56
CA GLY A 315 27.85 13.10 -4.15
C GLY A 315 28.84 11.95 -4.35
N GLN A 316 28.42 10.80 -4.92
CA GLN A 316 29.32 9.68 -5.22
C GLN A 316 29.33 9.29 -6.70
N TYR A 317 28.19 8.88 -7.27
CA TYR A 317 28.14 8.42 -8.67
C TYR A 317 26.75 8.51 -9.30
N SER A 318 26.73 8.53 -10.64
CA SER A 318 25.56 8.35 -11.49
C SER A 318 25.96 7.47 -12.66
N LYS A 319 25.26 6.36 -12.91
CA LYS A 319 25.60 5.43 -14.00
C LYS A 319 24.37 4.76 -14.61
N ALA A 320 24.26 4.83 -15.94
CA ALA A 320 23.44 3.93 -16.76
C ALA A 320 24.23 2.65 -17.06
N TYR A 321 23.56 1.51 -17.28
CA TYR A 321 24.22 0.20 -17.47
C TYR A 321 23.80 -0.48 -18.79
N ASP A 322 24.62 -1.40 -19.28
CA ASP A 322 24.35 -2.25 -20.45
C ASP A 322 23.78 -1.45 -21.65
N GLU A 323 22.67 -1.94 -22.21
CA GLU A 323 21.87 -1.38 -23.30
C GLU A 323 21.26 0.01 -23.03
N TRP A 324 21.51 0.62 -21.87
CA TRP A 324 21.02 1.95 -21.46
C TRP A 324 22.10 3.03 -21.45
N GLU A 325 23.38 2.66 -21.55
CA GLU A 325 24.50 3.61 -21.61
C GLU A 325 24.31 4.59 -22.79
N GLY A 326 24.47 5.90 -22.52
CA GLY A 326 24.30 6.96 -23.51
C GLY A 326 22.86 7.39 -23.84
N ARG A 327 21.83 6.66 -23.39
CA ARG A 327 20.41 6.99 -23.67
C ARG A 327 19.48 7.08 -22.45
N ALA A 328 19.90 6.59 -21.28
CA ALA A 328 19.18 6.76 -20.02
C ALA A 328 19.86 7.80 -19.12
N VAL A 329 19.09 8.74 -18.57
CA VAL A 329 19.57 9.83 -17.70
C VAL A 329 18.58 10.07 -16.57
N LEU A 330 19.07 10.26 -15.34
CA LEU A 330 18.23 10.63 -14.21
C LEU A 330 17.95 12.14 -14.19
N LEU A 331 16.69 12.50 -14.03
CA LEU A 331 16.20 13.87 -13.87
C LEU A 331 15.93 14.19 -12.38
N ARG A 332 15.27 15.32 -12.11
CA ARG A 332 14.85 15.71 -10.75
C ARG A 332 13.91 14.66 -10.13
N GLN A 333 13.87 14.65 -8.79
CA GLN A 333 13.03 13.76 -7.96
C GLN A 333 13.23 12.24 -8.18
N ALA A 334 14.28 11.80 -8.88
CA ALA A 334 14.54 10.41 -9.33
C ALA A 334 13.73 9.92 -10.55
N SER A 335 13.08 10.82 -11.29
CA SER A 335 12.47 10.46 -12.56
C SER A 335 13.52 10.08 -13.61
N LEU A 336 13.29 9.03 -14.41
CA LEU A 336 14.24 8.54 -15.41
C LEU A 336 13.82 8.96 -16.83
N GLN A 337 14.69 9.65 -17.54
CA GLN A 337 14.53 9.87 -18.98
C GLN A 337 15.20 8.74 -19.76
N ILE A 338 14.51 8.21 -20.77
CA ILE A 338 15.06 7.26 -21.74
C ILE A 338 14.78 7.81 -23.14
N THR A 339 15.81 7.94 -23.97
CA THR A 339 15.72 8.39 -25.37
C THR A 339 15.93 7.25 -26.36
N ASN A 340 15.56 7.48 -27.63
CA ASN A 340 15.71 6.53 -28.74
C ASN A 340 15.12 5.14 -28.41
N LEU A 341 13.84 5.12 -28.06
CA LEU A 341 13.13 3.91 -27.64
C LEU A 341 12.89 2.92 -28.78
N THR A 342 12.92 1.64 -28.45
CA THR A 342 12.63 0.52 -29.36
C THR A 342 11.49 -0.32 -28.81
N THR A 343 10.85 -1.15 -29.64
CA THR A 343 9.82 -2.10 -29.18
C THR A 343 10.32 -3.06 -28.10
N ASN A 344 11.62 -3.38 -28.10
CA ASN A 344 12.31 -4.14 -27.05
C ASN A 344 12.36 -3.41 -25.70
N ASP A 345 12.18 -2.08 -25.66
CA ASP A 345 12.15 -1.30 -24.41
C ASP A 345 10.82 -1.42 -23.67
N THR A 346 9.78 -1.97 -24.30
CA THR A 346 8.54 -2.40 -23.65
C THR A 346 8.85 -3.31 -22.44
N GLY A 347 8.14 -3.10 -21.34
CA GLY A 347 8.28 -3.90 -20.12
C GLY A 347 7.87 -3.16 -18.85
N LYS A 348 8.01 -3.86 -17.73
CA LYS A 348 7.76 -3.31 -16.40
C LYS A 348 9.07 -2.77 -15.81
N TYR A 349 9.05 -1.52 -15.37
CA TYR A 349 10.17 -0.84 -14.73
C TYR A 349 9.88 -0.66 -13.23
N GLU A 350 10.92 -0.75 -12.41
CA GLU A 350 10.87 -0.58 -10.95
C GLU A 350 11.79 0.58 -10.57
N CYS A 351 11.22 1.66 -10.00
CA CYS A 351 11.98 2.67 -9.28
C CYS A 351 12.12 2.19 -7.82
N GLU A 352 13.35 1.98 -7.36
CA GLU A 352 13.69 1.61 -5.98
C GLU A 352 14.44 2.76 -5.31
N ILE A 353 13.82 3.40 -4.32
CA ILE A 353 14.45 4.43 -3.47
C ILE A 353 14.87 3.77 -2.17
N ARG A 354 16.18 3.60 -1.97
CA ARG A 354 16.76 2.95 -0.81
C ARG A 354 17.55 3.93 0.03
N VAL A 355 17.34 3.88 1.34
CA VAL A 355 18.01 4.73 2.33
C VAL A 355 18.68 3.86 3.40
N PRO A 356 19.41 4.42 4.38
CA PRO A 356 19.96 3.64 5.48
C PRO A 356 18.90 2.80 6.20
N LEU A 357 19.33 1.64 6.71
CA LEU A 357 18.50 0.48 7.10
C LEU A 357 17.28 0.80 8.01
N GLN A 358 17.32 1.88 8.77
CA GLN A 358 16.26 2.31 9.70
C GLN A 358 14.95 2.77 9.03
N TYR A 359 14.94 3.06 7.72
CA TYR A 359 13.77 3.54 6.98
C TYR A 359 13.37 2.63 5.79
N GLY A 360 14.18 1.61 5.48
CA GLY A 360 13.88 0.61 4.44
C GLY A 360 14.14 1.06 2.99
N ALA A 361 13.37 0.48 2.06
CA ALA A 361 13.36 0.85 0.65
C ALA A 361 11.91 0.92 0.16
N ALA A 362 11.57 2.00 -0.54
CA ALA A 362 10.28 2.18 -1.18
C ALA A 362 10.39 1.92 -2.68
N ARG A 363 9.34 1.35 -3.27
CA ARG A 363 9.34 0.87 -4.65
C ARG A 363 8.07 1.29 -5.37
N GLY A 364 8.23 1.81 -6.58
CA GLY A 364 7.13 2.05 -7.50
C GLY A 364 7.34 1.30 -8.81
N PHE A 365 6.28 0.75 -9.38
CA PHE A 365 6.33 0.03 -10.64
C PHE A 365 5.56 0.76 -11.73
N ILE A 366 6.22 1.05 -12.84
CA ILE A 366 5.63 1.69 -14.01
C ILE A 366 5.79 0.77 -15.22
N ASN A 367 4.71 0.56 -15.98
CA ASN A 367 4.78 -0.18 -17.22
C ASN A 367 5.08 0.80 -18.35
N LEU A 368 6.07 0.50 -19.17
CA LEU A 368 6.35 1.18 -20.44
C LEU A 368 5.94 0.24 -21.57
N ASP A 369 5.19 0.78 -22.53
CA ASP A 369 4.64 0.04 -23.67
C ASP A 369 5.00 0.79 -24.95
N VAL A 370 6.13 0.42 -25.55
CA VAL A 370 6.64 1.01 -26.79
C VAL A 370 5.99 0.30 -27.97
N ARG A 371 4.74 0.70 -28.28
CA ARG A 371 3.99 0.12 -29.40
C ARG A 371 4.54 0.64 -30.73
N GLY A 372 5.31 -0.22 -31.40
CA GLY A 372 5.35 -0.20 -32.85
C GLY A 372 4.05 -0.78 -33.41
N PHE A 373 3.63 -0.31 -34.59
CA PHE A 373 2.67 -1.05 -35.41
C PHE A 373 3.20 -2.48 -35.64
N PRO A 374 2.34 -3.51 -35.75
CA PRO A 374 2.80 -4.87 -36.02
C PRO A 374 3.63 -4.92 -37.30
N GLU A 375 4.94 -5.18 -37.15
CA GLU A 375 5.81 -5.40 -38.31
C GLU A 375 5.45 -6.73 -38.98
N LYS A 376 5.13 -6.63 -40.28
CA LYS A 376 4.97 -7.76 -41.22
C LYS A 376 4.26 -9.00 -40.67
N GLY A 377 2.93 -8.90 -40.60
CA GLY A 377 2.11 -10.04 -41.01
C GLY A 377 2.25 -10.26 -42.51
N GLU A 378 3.20 -11.09 -42.94
CA GLU A 378 3.37 -11.44 -44.35
C GLU A 378 2.21 -12.34 -44.80
N GLY A 379 1.13 -11.71 -45.31
CA GLY A 379 0.01 -12.42 -45.93
C GLY A 379 -1.39 -11.96 -45.51
N THR A 380 -2.09 -11.38 -46.48
CA THR A 380 -3.57 -11.31 -46.61
C THR A 380 -4.37 -10.25 -45.82
N ALA A 381 -5.12 -9.44 -46.58
CA ALA A 381 -6.26 -8.60 -46.21
C ALA A 381 -6.11 -7.40 -45.25
N VAL A 382 -5.07 -7.30 -44.43
CA VAL A 382 -4.96 -6.20 -43.42
C VAL A 382 -4.64 -4.82 -44.02
N ASP A 383 -4.02 -4.74 -45.20
CA ASP A 383 -3.51 -3.51 -45.83
C ASP A 383 -4.58 -2.51 -46.37
N LEU A 384 -5.87 -2.79 -46.21
CA LEU A 384 -6.95 -1.99 -46.80
C LEU A 384 -7.72 -1.08 -45.83
N TYR A 385 -7.76 -1.43 -44.54
CA TYR A 385 -8.55 -0.72 -43.53
C TYR A 385 -7.71 0.27 -42.71
N PRO A 386 -8.27 1.41 -42.26
CA PRO A 386 -7.61 2.25 -41.28
C PRO A 386 -7.37 1.47 -39.97
N GLN A 387 -6.27 1.79 -39.32
CA GLN A 387 -5.94 1.29 -37.98
C GLN A 387 -6.07 2.44 -36.99
N ILE A 388 -6.64 2.18 -35.81
CA ILE A 388 -6.59 3.09 -34.66
C ILE A 388 -6.44 2.27 -33.38
N GLU A 389 -5.58 2.72 -32.47
CA GLU A 389 -5.36 2.10 -31.18
C GLU A 389 -5.20 3.17 -30.09
N ALA A 390 -5.95 3.04 -29.01
CA ALA A 390 -5.81 3.90 -27.85
C ALA A 390 -4.45 3.67 -27.19
N VAL A 391 -3.72 4.76 -26.97
CA VAL A 391 -2.41 4.76 -26.33
C VAL A 391 -2.56 4.18 -24.92
N ARG A 392 -3.36 4.83 -24.07
CA ARG A 392 -3.80 4.29 -22.76
C ARG A 392 -5.24 3.81 -22.85
N SER A 393 -5.55 2.65 -22.26
CA SER A 393 -6.93 2.15 -22.12
C SER A 393 -7.72 2.87 -21.03
N ASP A 394 -7.02 3.38 -20.00
CA ASP A 394 -7.62 3.93 -18.79
C ASP A 394 -6.83 5.17 -18.33
N LEU A 395 -7.54 6.22 -17.92
CA LEU A 395 -7.02 7.49 -17.44
C LEU A 395 -7.70 7.88 -16.12
N ASN A 396 -6.90 8.33 -15.15
CA ASN A 396 -7.40 8.90 -13.90
C ASN A 396 -7.05 10.39 -13.88
N THR A 397 -7.99 11.23 -13.45
CA THR A 397 -7.84 12.69 -13.34
C THR A 397 -8.70 13.21 -12.17
N THR A 398 -8.52 14.45 -11.74
CA THR A 398 -9.36 15.09 -10.73
C THR A 398 -10.19 16.25 -11.28
N VAL A 399 -11.20 16.69 -10.52
CA VAL A 399 -12.05 17.81 -10.92
C VAL A 399 -11.24 19.10 -11.01
N GLY A 400 -11.29 19.75 -12.18
CA GLY A 400 -10.58 20.99 -12.51
C GLY A 400 -9.27 20.79 -13.28
N GLU A 401 -8.73 19.57 -13.34
CA GLU A 401 -7.51 19.28 -14.11
C GLU A 401 -7.78 19.20 -15.62
N THR A 402 -6.69 19.06 -16.39
CA THR A 402 -6.71 18.80 -17.84
C THR A 402 -6.28 17.37 -18.11
N VAL A 403 -7.01 16.65 -18.96
CA VAL A 403 -6.71 15.26 -19.36
C VAL A 403 -6.48 15.18 -20.87
N GLU A 404 -5.45 14.44 -21.28
CA GLU A 404 -5.18 14.16 -22.70
C GLU A 404 -5.44 12.69 -23.04
N MET A 405 -6.28 12.46 -24.04
CA MET A 405 -6.56 11.14 -24.62
C MET A 405 -5.82 11.00 -25.94
N GLU A 406 -4.96 10.01 -26.04
CA GLU A 406 -4.09 9.81 -27.19
C GLU A 406 -4.46 8.53 -27.96
N PHE A 407 -4.50 8.63 -29.29
CA PHE A 407 -4.78 7.51 -30.19
C PHE A 407 -3.74 7.44 -31.29
N LEU A 408 -3.13 6.28 -31.45
CA LEU A 408 -2.27 5.96 -32.58
C LEU A 408 -3.17 5.64 -33.76
N TYR A 409 -2.88 6.15 -34.95
CA TYR A 409 -3.63 5.75 -36.12
C TYR A 409 -2.74 5.58 -37.35
N GLY A 410 -3.19 4.70 -38.25
CA GLY A 410 -2.55 4.43 -39.54
C GLY A 410 -3.59 4.43 -40.65
N VAL A 411 -3.32 5.16 -41.74
CA VAL A 411 -4.15 5.19 -42.96
C VAL A 411 -3.31 4.75 -44.16
N PRO A 412 -3.78 3.85 -45.04
CA PRO A 412 -3.01 3.42 -46.21
C PRO A 412 -2.57 4.62 -47.06
N VAL A 413 -1.30 4.65 -47.50
CA VAL A 413 -0.69 5.80 -48.20
C VAL A 413 -1.52 6.27 -49.41
N ASN A 414 -2.15 5.32 -50.12
CA ASN A 414 -3.00 5.57 -51.30
C ASN A 414 -4.39 6.16 -50.97
N SER A 415 -4.59 6.77 -49.79
CA SER A 415 -5.85 7.40 -49.38
C SER A 415 -5.70 8.92 -49.39
N SER A 416 -6.61 9.63 -50.07
CA SER A 416 -6.61 11.10 -50.08
C SER A 416 -6.92 11.62 -48.68
N GLU A 417 -6.25 12.71 -48.28
CA GLU A 417 -6.43 13.32 -46.96
C GLU A 417 -7.82 13.94 -46.75
N ARG A 418 -8.53 14.24 -47.83
CA ARG A 418 -9.94 14.68 -47.78
C ARG A 418 -10.91 13.54 -47.48
N ASP A 419 -10.46 12.30 -47.68
CA ASP A 419 -11.27 11.09 -47.55
C ASP A 419 -11.14 10.49 -46.13
N VAL A 420 -10.28 11.06 -45.28
CA VAL A 420 -10.01 10.62 -43.91
C VAL A 420 -10.76 11.50 -42.92
N VAL A 421 -11.63 10.90 -42.12
CA VAL A 421 -12.32 11.54 -41.00
C VAL A 421 -11.84 10.93 -39.70
N LYS A 422 -11.46 11.79 -38.75
CA LYS A 422 -11.04 11.42 -37.38
C LYS A 422 -12.04 12.02 -36.39
N THR A 423 -12.68 11.20 -35.56
CA THR A 423 -13.73 11.66 -34.63
C THR A 423 -13.57 11.00 -33.26
N ILE A 424 -13.76 11.76 -32.18
CA ILE A 424 -13.88 11.25 -30.83
C ILE A 424 -15.32 11.36 -30.34
N TYR A 425 -15.86 10.26 -29.84
CA TYR A 425 -17.18 10.15 -29.23
C TYR A 425 -17.07 9.92 -27.72
N LYS A 426 -18.09 10.32 -26.96
CA LYS A 426 -18.33 9.90 -25.58
C LYS A 426 -19.50 8.92 -25.53
N LEU A 427 -19.31 7.78 -24.90
CA LEU A 427 -20.33 6.74 -24.77
C LEU A 427 -21.23 7.02 -23.55
N LYS A 428 -22.55 7.08 -23.74
CA LYS A 428 -23.51 7.26 -22.64
C LYS A 428 -23.88 5.93 -22.00
N HIS A 429 -23.97 5.90 -20.67
CA HIS A 429 -24.32 4.68 -19.93
C HIS A 429 -25.77 4.22 -20.19
N GLY A 430 -25.92 3.01 -20.74
CA GLY A 430 -27.14 2.22 -20.62
C GLY A 430 -28.09 2.18 -21.82
N HIS A 431 -27.68 2.63 -23.01
CA HIS A 431 -28.41 2.42 -24.27
C HIS A 431 -27.42 2.05 -25.39
N THR A 432 -27.89 1.39 -26.46
CA THR A 432 -27.06 0.90 -27.57
C THR A 432 -27.42 1.54 -28.92
N PRO A 433 -26.63 2.50 -29.43
CA PRO A 433 -25.74 3.39 -28.69
C PRO A 433 -26.03 4.89 -28.97
N PRO A 434 -26.50 5.68 -27.99
CA PRO A 434 -26.46 7.13 -28.08
C PRO A 434 -25.03 7.59 -27.77
N ARG A 435 -24.24 7.76 -28.83
CA ARG A 435 -22.92 8.42 -28.78
C ARG A 435 -23.12 9.94 -28.73
N GLU A 436 -22.30 10.65 -27.97
CA GLU A 436 -22.18 12.12 -28.03
C GLU A 436 -20.91 12.48 -28.80
N ASN A 437 -21.02 13.28 -29.86
CA ASN A 437 -19.83 13.80 -30.54
C ASN A 437 -19.09 14.74 -29.58
N VAL A 438 -17.79 14.51 -29.40
CA VAL A 438 -16.93 15.38 -28.59
C VAL A 438 -16.23 16.37 -29.52
N CYS A 439 -15.38 15.84 -30.40
CA CYS A 439 -14.65 16.60 -31.43
C CYS A 439 -14.41 15.75 -32.68
N GLU A 440 -14.30 16.40 -33.84
CA GLU A 440 -13.87 15.83 -35.12
C GLU A 440 -12.77 16.69 -35.75
N ILE A 441 -11.83 16.08 -36.48
CA ILE A 441 -10.92 16.79 -37.38
C ILE A 441 -11.46 16.66 -38.81
N LEU A 442 -11.67 17.82 -39.43
CA LEU A 442 -11.88 17.96 -40.86
C LEU A 442 -10.65 18.67 -41.46
N SER A 443 -10.55 18.74 -42.79
CA SER A 443 -9.40 19.29 -43.55
C SER A 443 -9.08 20.79 -43.34
N LYS A 444 -9.64 21.42 -42.31
CA LYS A 444 -9.40 22.81 -41.89
C LYS A 444 -9.26 22.98 -40.36
N GLY A 445 -9.13 21.91 -39.59
CA GLY A 445 -8.94 21.93 -38.13
C GLY A 445 -10.00 21.17 -37.34
N SER A 446 -9.93 21.29 -36.02
CA SER A 446 -10.83 20.61 -35.08
C SER A 446 -12.16 21.35 -34.87
N ASN A 447 -13.26 20.61 -34.92
CA ASN A 447 -14.60 21.07 -34.61
C ASN A 447 -15.14 20.28 -33.42
N CYS A 448 -15.45 20.95 -32.30
CA CYS A 448 -15.98 20.33 -31.09
C CYS A 448 -17.45 20.73 -30.86
N SER A 449 -18.24 19.88 -30.20
CA SER A 449 -19.69 20.08 -30.07
C SER A 449 -20.17 20.30 -28.64
N GLY A 450 -21.23 21.10 -28.49
CA GLY A 450 -21.91 21.32 -27.21
C GLY A 450 -20.98 21.83 -26.10
N GLN A 451 -21.03 21.17 -24.94
CA GLN A 451 -20.23 21.49 -23.75
C GLN A 451 -18.70 21.37 -23.91
N TYR A 452 -18.21 20.87 -25.04
CA TYR A 452 -16.79 20.70 -25.31
C TYR A 452 -16.19 21.87 -26.12
N GLN A 453 -17.01 22.75 -26.71
CA GLN A 453 -16.56 23.85 -27.57
C GLN A 453 -15.54 24.81 -26.92
N THR A 454 -15.64 25.01 -25.62
CA THR A 454 -14.81 25.97 -24.87
C THR A 454 -13.71 25.31 -24.03
N ARG A 455 -13.59 23.98 -24.07
CA ARG A 455 -12.73 23.23 -23.15
C ARG A 455 -12.11 21.95 -23.72
N ALA A 456 -12.38 21.62 -24.98
CA ALA A 456 -11.77 20.46 -25.64
C ALA A 456 -11.11 20.89 -26.96
N ARG A 457 -9.98 20.26 -27.28
CA ARG A 457 -9.21 20.51 -28.48
C ARG A 457 -8.68 19.18 -29.02
N LEU A 458 -8.91 18.92 -30.30
CA LEU A 458 -8.47 17.70 -30.97
C LEU A 458 -7.33 18.04 -31.93
N GLU A 459 -6.15 17.49 -31.70
CA GLU A 459 -4.95 17.77 -32.48
C GLU A 459 -4.41 16.52 -33.18
N GLU A 460 -3.70 16.75 -34.27
CA GLU A 460 -2.98 15.72 -35.01
C GLU A 460 -1.49 16.08 -35.00
N LYS A 461 -0.69 15.23 -34.36
CA LYS A 461 0.77 15.36 -34.27
C LYS A 461 1.40 14.36 -35.24
N ALA A 462 2.38 14.82 -36.02
CA ALA A 462 3.06 13.98 -37.01
C ALA A 462 3.87 12.86 -36.33
N TRP A 463 3.77 11.64 -36.86
CA TRP A 463 4.50 10.45 -36.43
C TRP A 463 5.01 9.72 -37.67
N ASP A 464 6.32 9.46 -37.72
CA ASP A 464 7.06 8.81 -38.83
C ASP A 464 6.94 9.55 -40.17
N SER A 465 8.08 10.11 -40.60
CA SER A 465 8.31 10.43 -42.01
C SER A 465 9.11 9.31 -42.72
N ASP A 466 9.06 8.07 -42.22
CA ASP A 466 9.85 6.98 -42.78
C ASP A 466 9.19 6.39 -44.03
N ASP A 467 9.81 6.68 -45.16
CA ASP A 467 9.25 6.64 -46.53
C ASP A 467 9.05 5.22 -47.09
N GLN A 468 9.19 4.18 -46.24
CA GLN A 468 9.15 2.77 -46.60
C GLN A 468 7.92 2.00 -46.07
N SER A 469 7.01 2.65 -45.33
CA SER A 469 5.82 1.98 -44.79
C SER A 469 4.56 2.15 -45.66
N SER A 470 3.70 1.12 -45.70
CA SER A 470 2.45 1.13 -46.50
C SER A 470 1.33 2.02 -45.94
N PHE A 471 1.55 2.64 -44.77
CA PHE A 471 0.59 3.47 -44.05
C PHE A 471 1.19 4.83 -43.66
N ARG A 472 0.47 5.92 -43.93
CA ARG A 472 0.70 7.20 -43.25
C ARG A 472 0.26 7.07 -41.79
N ARG A 473 1.16 7.33 -40.85
CA ARG A 473 0.94 7.21 -39.41
C ARG A 473 0.71 8.60 -38.79
N GLY A 474 0.08 8.64 -37.63
CA GLY A 474 -0.15 9.88 -36.90
C GLY A 474 -0.62 9.65 -35.47
N LEU A 475 -0.45 10.67 -34.62
CA LEU A 475 -0.93 10.70 -33.25
C LEU A 475 -2.10 11.68 -33.16
N LEU A 476 -3.28 11.18 -32.81
CA LEU A 476 -4.47 11.96 -32.55
C LEU A 476 -4.58 12.22 -31.03
N VAL A 477 -4.61 13.48 -30.62
CA VAL A 477 -4.64 13.89 -29.20
C VAL A 477 -5.88 14.73 -28.91
N LEU A 478 -6.76 14.26 -28.03
CA LEU A 478 -7.86 15.05 -27.48
C LEU A 478 -7.48 15.58 -26.10
N THR A 479 -7.19 16.86 -26.02
CA THR A 479 -7.01 17.59 -24.75
C THR A 479 -8.37 18.05 -24.25
N LEU A 480 -8.71 17.76 -22.99
CA LEU A 480 -9.94 18.16 -22.32
C LEU A 480 -9.60 18.89 -21.01
N GLU A 481 -9.82 20.19 -20.98
CA GLU A 481 -9.53 21.09 -19.87
C GLU A 481 -10.71 21.22 -18.89
N ASN A 482 -10.41 21.62 -17.66
CA ASN A 482 -11.38 21.87 -16.59
C ASN A 482 -12.37 20.70 -16.41
N VAL A 483 -11.83 19.49 -16.25
CA VAL A 483 -12.59 18.24 -16.16
C VAL A 483 -13.59 18.29 -15.00
N VAL A 484 -14.80 17.78 -15.21
CA VAL A 484 -15.85 17.68 -14.18
C VAL A 484 -16.25 16.22 -13.93
N LEU A 485 -16.89 15.90 -12.81
CA LEU A 485 -17.31 14.52 -12.49
C LEU A 485 -18.17 13.88 -13.59
N SER A 486 -18.97 14.65 -14.32
CA SER A 486 -19.76 14.14 -15.45
C SER A 486 -18.94 13.80 -16.70
N ASP A 487 -17.62 14.01 -16.69
CA ASP A 487 -16.69 13.54 -17.72
C ASP A 487 -16.21 12.11 -17.51
N GLU A 488 -16.46 11.52 -16.35
CA GLU A 488 -16.28 10.08 -16.13
C GLU A 488 -17.14 9.27 -17.13
N ALA A 489 -16.47 8.66 -18.11
CA ALA A 489 -17.08 7.95 -19.22
C ALA A 489 -16.03 7.16 -20.02
N VAL A 490 -16.51 6.33 -20.95
CA VAL A 490 -15.67 5.77 -22.01
C VAL A 490 -15.74 6.68 -23.24
N TYR A 491 -14.58 7.11 -23.70
CA TYR A 491 -14.37 7.85 -24.95
C TYR A 491 -13.92 6.87 -26.04
N GLU A 492 -14.38 7.08 -27.27
CA GLU A 492 -14.12 6.20 -28.40
C GLU A 492 -13.59 7.03 -29.58
N GLY A 493 -12.35 6.77 -29.98
CA GLY A 493 -11.76 7.34 -31.18
C GLY A 493 -12.07 6.48 -32.39
N GLU A 494 -12.48 7.12 -33.48
CA GLU A 494 -12.74 6.51 -34.78
C GLU A 494 -11.85 7.14 -35.85
N VAL A 495 -11.22 6.31 -36.68
CA VAL A 495 -10.67 6.74 -37.98
C VAL A 495 -11.42 6.02 -39.09
N ARG A 496 -11.94 6.83 -40.01
CA ARG A 496 -12.76 6.40 -41.14
C ARG A 496 -12.14 6.90 -42.44
N VAL A 497 -12.06 6.02 -43.43
CA VAL A 497 -11.56 6.32 -44.78
C VAL A 497 -12.69 6.05 -45.77
N GLU A 498 -13.04 7.04 -46.59
CA GLU A 498 -14.14 6.91 -47.54
C GLU A 498 -13.95 5.67 -48.42
N ARG A 499 -15.02 4.86 -48.55
CA ARG A 499 -15.06 3.60 -49.31
C ARG A 499 -14.15 2.46 -48.80
N ARG A 500 -13.31 2.70 -47.79
CA ARG A 500 -12.46 1.67 -47.15
C ARG A 500 -12.89 1.30 -45.71
N GLY A 501 -13.93 1.94 -45.19
CA GLY A 501 -14.51 1.62 -43.88
C GLY A 501 -13.90 2.43 -42.74
N TYR A 502 -14.07 1.93 -41.52
CA TYR A 502 -13.61 2.59 -40.30
C TYR A 502 -13.10 1.57 -39.29
N ASN A 503 -12.31 2.05 -38.33
CA ASN A 503 -11.86 1.28 -37.18
C ASN A 503 -11.96 2.17 -35.93
N GLN A 504 -12.07 1.56 -34.75
CA GLN A 504 -12.34 2.26 -33.49
C GLN A 504 -11.50 1.72 -32.33
N SER A 505 -11.10 2.60 -31.41
CA SER A 505 -10.48 2.23 -30.14
C SER A 505 -10.99 3.09 -28.98
N ARG A 506 -10.78 2.67 -27.74
CA ARG A 506 -11.45 3.23 -26.55
C ARG A 506 -10.50 3.58 -25.43
N VAL A 507 -10.85 4.65 -24.71
CA VAL A 507 -10.20 5.15 -23.49
C VAL A 507 -11.27 5.31 -22.42
N SER A 508 -11.08 4.75 -21.23
CA SER A 508 -11.91 5.03 -20.05
C SER A 508 -11.32 6.20 -19.26
N ILE A 509 -12.14 7.13 -18.78
CA ILE A 509 -11.72 8.19 -17.84
C ILE A 509 -12.47 8.01 -16.53
N THR A 510 -11.74 8.03 -15.41
CA THR A 510 -12.26 8.10 -14.04
C THR A 510 -11.89 9.45 -13.42
N VAL A 511 -12.85 10.12 -12.77
CA VAL A 511 -12.69 11.49 -12.24
C VAL A 511 -12.87 11.50 -10.73
N ALA A 512 -11.81 11.83 -9.99
CA ALA A 512 -11.86 11.95 -8.54
C ALA A 512 -12.20 13.39 -8.07
N ASP A 513 -13.04 13.51 -7.04
CA ASP A 513 -13.35 14.78 -6.36
C ASP A 513 -12.19 15.17 -5.43
N VAL A 514 -11.78 16.45 -5.45
CA VAL A 514 -10.62 16.94 -4.69
C VAL A 514 -11.02 17.22 -3.23
N PRO A 515 -10.40 16.58 -2.22
CA PRO A 515 -10.69 16.90 -0.82
C PRO A 515 -10.17 18.30 -0.47
N TRP A 516 -11.07 19.20 -0.08
CA TRP A 516 -10.69 20.57 0.23
C TRP A 516 -10.08 20.70 1.64
N CYS A 517 -8.94 21.39 1.75
CA CYS A 517 -8.26 21.65 3.01
C CYS A 517 -9.02 22.66 3.88
N PRO A 518 -9.14 22.43 5.20
CA PRO A 518 -9.83 23.36 6.08
C PRO A 518 -9.06 24.68 6.24
N TYR A 519 -9.72 25.83 6.00
CA TYR A 519 -9.24 27.09 6.56
C TYR A 519 -9.14 26.97 8.09
N ARG A 520 -8.04 27.46 8.66
CA ARG A 520 -7.85 27.60 10.11
C ARG A 520 -7.73 29.08 10.45
N SER A 521 -8.52 29.55 11.38
CA SER A 521 -8.36 30.87 11.99
C SER A 521 -7.35 30.82 13.14
N CYS A 522 -6.51 31.86 13.23
CA CYS A 522 -5.76 32.17 14.44
C CYS A 522 -6.60 33.10 15.35
N PRO A 523 -6.31 33.20 16.66
CA PRO A 523 -7.15 33.94 17.62
C PRO A 523 -7.33 35.44 17.33
N ASP A 524 -6.39 36.05 16.59
CA ASP A 524 -6.25 37.51 16.49
C ASP A 524 -6.70 38.11 15.13
N GLY A 525 -7.37 37.33 14.28
CA GLY A 525 -8.10 37.85 13.12
C GLY A 525 -7.30 38.17 11.85
N GLU A 526 -6.01 37.82 11.78
CA GLU A 526 -5.22 37.89 10.54
C GLU A 526 -5.24 36.59 9.72
N TRP A 527 -5.13 36.73 8.40
CA TRP A 527 -5.32 35.66 7.41
C TRP A 527 -4.05 34.84 7.15
N LEU A 528 -4.19 33.52 7.11
CA LEU A 528 -3.20 32.59 6.53
C LEU A 528 -3.42 32.47 5.02
N GLU A 529 -2.38 32.72 4.24
CA GLU A 529 -2.40 32.51 2.78
C GLU A 529 -1.99 31.07 2.48
N CYS A 530 -2.96 30.23 2.09
CA CYS A 530 -2.71 28.84 1.71
C CYS A 530 -2.39 28.76 0.22
N GLN A 531 -1.15 28.41 -0.13
CA GLN A 531 -0.80 28.04 -1.49
C GLN A 531 -0.93 26.53 -1.70
N THR A 532 -1.29 26.13 -2.91
CA THR A 532 -1.32 24.72 -3.33
C THR A 532 -0.04 24.37 -4.07
N ASP A 533 0.84 23.60 -3.43
CA ASP A 533 1.97 22.98 -4.10
C ASP A 533 1.58 21.65 -4.78
N THR A 534 2.40 21.24 -5.74
CA THR A 534 2.13 20.12 -6.68
C THR A 534 1.99 18.72 -6.05
N ASP A 535 2.29 18.56 -4.76
CA ASP A 535 2.27 17.28 -4.04
C ASP A 535 1.02 17.09 -3.14
N MET A 536 -0.05 17.89 -3.33
CA MET A 536 -1.33 17.79 -2.59
C MET A 536 -1.24 17.93 -1.06
N VAL A 537 -0.16 18.53 -0.53
CA VAL A 537 -0.02 18.86 0.90
C VAL A 537 -0.29 20.34 1.12
N CYS A 538 -1.33 20.66 1.89
CA CYS A 538 -1.59 22.02 2.35
C CYS A 538 -0.64 22.39 3.51
N SER A 539 0.43 23.12 3.20
CA SER A 539 1.33 23.71 4.19
C SER A 539 0.82 25.09 4.62
N CYS A 540 0.81 25.35 5.93
CA CYS A 540 0.57 26.69 6.48
C CYS A 540 1.89 27.28 6.96
N SER A 541 2.33 28.37 6.35
CA SER A 541 3.53 29.12 6.76
C SER A 541 3.13 30.30 7.64
N CYS A 542 3.69 30.41 8.85
CA CYS A 542 3.55 31.63 9.64
C CYS A 542 4.36 32.77 9.02
N ARG A 543 3.86 34.02 9.12
CA ARG A 543 4.67 35.20 8.79
C ARG A 543 5.88 35.31 9.74
N PRO A 544 6.99 35.96 9.33
CA PRO A 544 8.23 36.03 10.13
C PRO A 544 8.12 36.73 11.49
N GLU A 545 6.97 37.33 11.80
CA GLU A 545 6.75 38.21 12.96
C GLU A 545 6.14 37.49 14.17
N CYS A 546 5.67 36.25 14.01
CA CYS A 546 5.03 35.47 15.09
C CYS A 546 6.07 34.66 15.90
N THR A 547 6.29 35.00 17.18
CA THR A 547 7.33 34.38 18.02
C THR A 547 6.90 33.13 18.79
N THR A 548 5.61 32.79 18.86
CA THR A 548 5.13 31.53 19.46
C THR A 548 3.90 30.96 18.75
N CYS A 549 4.05 29.82 18.09
CA CYS A 549 2.92 28.99 17.67
C CYS A 549 2.47 28.10 18.84
N ALA A 550 1.28 28.36 19.41
CA ALA A 550 0.67 27.42 20.34
C ALA A 550 0.25 26.14 19.59
N PRO A 551 0.49 24.93 20.12
CA PRO A 551 0.09 23.69 19.45
C PRO A 551 -1.44 23.60 19.36
N CYS A 552 -1.97 23.39 18.15
CA CYS A 552 -3.41 23.24 17.92
C CYS A 552 -3.95 22.02 18.66
N THR A 553 -4.75 22.23 19.71
CA THR A 553 -5.48 21.16 20.37
C THR A 553 -6.70 20.76 19.55
N VAL A 554 -6.87 19.46 19.33
CA VAL A 554 -8.10 18.90 18.78
C VAL A 554 -9.20 19.06 19.82
N VAL A 555 -10.28 19.78 19.49
CA VAL A 555 -11.50 19.81 20.29
C VAL A 555 -12.39 18.64 19.86
N PRO A 556 -12.62 17.62 20.70
CA PRO A 556 -13.51 16.52 20.36
C PRO A 556 -14.97 16.90 20.65
N GLY A 557 -15.70 17.39 19.63
CA GLY A 557 -17.12 17.69 19.79
C GLY A 557 -17.79 18.30 18.56
N GLY A 558 -18.57 17.51 17.83
CA GLY A 558 -19.39 17.98 16.71
C GLY A 558 -19.69 16.89 15.68
N GLN A 559 -20.75 16.11 15.90
CA GLN A 559 -21.26 15.17 14.88
C GLN A 559 -22.25 15.87 13.95
N ILE A 560 -22.21 15.51 12.66
CA ILE A 560 -23.21 15.94 11.68
C ILE A 560 -24.44 15.07 11.89
N HIS A 561 -25.57 15.68 12.22
CA HIS A 561 -26.85 14.96 12.26
C HIS A 561 -27.63 15.22 10.99
N VAL A 562 -28.12 14.16 10.34
CA VAL A 562 -29.03 14.23 9.19
C VAL A 562 -30.36 13.61 9.59
N THR A 563 -31.42 14.40 9.53
CA THR A 563 -32.80 13.97 9.80
C THR A 563 -33.58 13.97 8.49
N VAL A 564 -34.26 12.87 8.22
CA VAL A 564 -35.04 12.66 7.01
C VAL A 564 -36.49 12.31 7.38
N GLY A 565 -37.44 12.81 6.61
CA GLY A 565 -38.87 12.61 6.90
C GLY A 565 -39.39 11.21 6.55
N GLN A 566 -40.66 10.96 6.89
CA GLN A 566 -41.31 9.66 6.64
C GLN A 566 -41.60 9.44 5.14
N ARG A 567 -41.92 8.18 4.78
CA ARG A 567 -42.33 7.76 3.43
C ARG A 567 -43.36 8.72 2.84
N GLN A 568 -43.10 9.19 1.63
CA GLN A 568 -44.02 10.05 0.89
C GLN A 568 -44.82 9.21 -0.12
N HIS A 569 -46.11 9.51 -0.27
CA HIS A 569 -46.98 8.89 -1.25
C HIS A 569 -47.69 9.98 -2.06
N VAL A 570 -47.50 10.00 -3.38
CA VAL A 570 -47.94 11.11 -4.25
C VAL A 570 -48.47 10.57 -5.58
N PRO A 571 -49.59 11.09 -6.14
CA PRO A 571 -50.06 10.65 -7.45
C PRO A 571 -49.13 11.09 -8.60
N PRO A 572 -49.10 10.36 -9.73
CA PRO A 572 -48.42 10.80 -10.94
C PRO A 572 -48.85 12.20 -11.41
N GLY A 573 -47.92 12.94 -12.00
CA GLY A 573 -48.09 14.35 -12.41
C GLY A 573 -47.93 15.36 -11.26
N GLY A 574 -47.95 14.92 -10.00
CA GLY A 574 -47.73 15.78 -8.84
C GLY A 574 -46.26 16.18 -8.62
N SER A 575 -46.03 16.94 -7.55
CA SER A 575 -44.70 17.25 -7.01
C SER A 575 -44.57 16.71 -5.59
N VAL A 576 -43.35 16.35 -5.19
CA VAL A 576 -42.99 15.95 -3.82
C VAL A 576 -41.83 16.80 -3.31
N ILE A 577 -41.80 17.02 -2.00
CA ILE A 577 -40.60 17.48 -1.29
C ILE A 577 -40.09 16.28 -0.49
N LEU A 578 -38.84 15.91 -0.72
CA LEU A 578 -38.10 14.92 0.04
C LEU A 578 -37.32 15.67 1.14
N PRO A 579 -37.83 15.71 2.38
CA PRO A 579 -37.20 16.45 3.46
C PRO A 579 -35.88 15.80 3.87
N CYS A 580 -34.82 16.57 3.76
CA CYS A 580 -33.54 16.36 4.42
C CYS A 580 -33.25 17.64 5.21
N ASN A 581 -32.79 17.48 6.44
CA ASN A 581 -32.35 18.57 7.31
C ASN A 581 -31.07 18.14 8.01
N TYR A 582 -30.13 19.07 8.18
CA TYR A 582 -28.83 18.79 8.78
C TYR A 582 -28.38 19.88 9.75
N SER A 583 -27.54 19.50 10.71
CA SER A 583 -26.78 20.42 11.56
C SER A 583 -25.28 20.28 11.30
N LEU A 584 -24.56 21.41 11.33
CA LEU A 584 -23.10 21.45 11.13
C LEU A 584 -22.38 21.79 12.45
N PRO A 585 -21.10 21.42 12.60
CA PRO A 585 -20.29 21.79 13.77
C PRO A 585 -19.99 23.29 13.89
N SER A 586 -20.09 24.05 12.79
CA SER A 586 -19.92 25.51 12.73
C SER A 586 -20.65 26.07 11.49
N ASP A 587 -21.12 27.32 11.59
CA ASP A 587 -21.77 28.06 10.50
C ASP A 587 -20.82 28.43 9.35
N ASP A 588 -19.51 28.35 9.54
CA ASP A 588 -18.51 28.59 8.49
C ASP A 588 -18.35 27.40 7.52
N VAL A 589 -18.83 26.22 7.92
CA VAL A 589 -18.72 25.02 7.09
C VAL A 589 -19.71 25.11 5.91
N ARG A 590 -19.22 24.89 4.68
CA ARG A 590 -20.04 24.81 3.46
C ARG A 590 -20.11 23.35 3.00
N PRO A 591 -21.23 22.65 3.18
CA PRO A 591 -21.33 21.24 2.81
C PRO A 591 -21.54 21.06 1.30
N LEU A 592 -21.05 19.94 0.77
CA LEU A 592 -21.55 19.36 -0.47
C LEU A 592 -22.85 18.62 -0.14
N VAL A 593 -23.93 19.00 -0.82
CA VAL A 593 -25.23 18.35 -0.72
C VAL A 593 -25.42 17.50 -1.97
N SER A 594 -25.57 16.18 -1.79
CA SER A 594 -25.84 15.26 -2.90
C SER A 594 -27.07 14.40 -2.61
N TRP A 595 -27.93 14.25 -3.61
CA TRP A 595 -29.08 13.36 -3.59
C TRP A 595 -28.89 12.22 -4.57
N TRP A 596 -29.18 11.00 -4.13
CA TRP A 596 -29.02 9.78 -4.90
C TRP A 596 -30.31 8.97 -4.93
N LYS A 597 -30.51 8.16 -5.97
CA LYS A 597 -31.58 7.16 -6.05
C LYS A 597 -30.98 5.75 -6.14
N ASP A 598 -31.48 4.85 -5.29
CA ASP A 598 -31.14 3.44 -5.26
C ASP A 598 -31.93 2.67 -6.33
N ARG A 599 -31.28 1.72 -7.01
CA ARG A 599 -31.89 0.84 -8.03
C ARG A 599 -32.45 -0.47 -7.48
N GLY A 600 -32.26 -0.78 -6.19
CA GLY A 600 -32.73 -2.03 -5.58
C GLY A 600 -31.94 -3.28 -6.00
N LEU A 601 -30.87 -3.10 -6.79
CA LEU A 601 -29.84 -4.10 -7.04
C LEU A 601 -28.52 -3.58 -6.45
N VAL A 602 -27.84 -4.46 -5.73
CA VAL A 602 -26.69 -4.15 -4.87
C VAL A 602 -25.60 -3.39 -5.66
N LEU A 603 -25.25 -2.18 -5.17
CA LEU A 603 -24.17 -1.27 -5.60
C LEU A 603 -24.39 -0.29 -6.78
N THR A 604 -25.61 -0.09 -7.33
CA THR A 604 -25.82 0.97 -8.34
C THR A 604 -26.72 2.12 -7.85
N ARG A 605 -26.11 3.18 -7.29
CA ARG A 605 -26.78 4.46 -7.02
C ARG A 605 -26.68 5.41 -8.22
N ARG A 606 -27.75 6.12 -8.56
CA ARG A 606 -27.73 7.24 -9.52
C ARG A 606 -27.73 8.58 -8.80
N ILE A 607 -26.98 9.56 -9.29
CA ILE A 607 -27.07 10.93 -8.80
C ILE A 607 -28.35 11.59 -9.34
N VAL A 608 -29.05 12.30 -8.48
CA VAL A 608 -30.33 12.96 -8.76
C VAL A 608 -30.13 14.47 -8.81
N TYR A 609 -29.42 14.99 -7.81
CA TYR A 609 -29.15 16.41 -7.65
C TYR A 609 -27.88 16.62 -6.86
N GLU A 610 -27.11 17.66 -7.19
CA GLU A 610 -25.95 18.09 -6.43
C GLU A 610 -25.94 19.62 -6.26
N HIS A 611 -25.51 20.08 -5.08
CA HIS A 611 -25.36 21.49 -4.76
C HIS A 611 -24.11 21.73 -3.93
N ARG A 612 -23.34 22.73 -4.34
CA ARG A 612 -22.21 23.27 -3.61
C ARG A 612 -22.37 24.78 -3.51
N ALA A 613 -22.55 25.26 -2.28
CA ALA A 613 -22.84 26.67 -2.00
C ALA A 613 -21.78 27.60 -2.60
N GLY A 614 -22.22 28.58 -3.40
CA GLY A 614 -21.34 29.53 -4.08
C GLY A 614 -20.64 29.03 -5.35
N GLN A 615 -20.85 27.78 -5.77
CA GLN A 615 -20.26 27.23 -7.01
C GLN A 615 -21.31 26.77 -8.01
N TYR A 616 -22.07 25.71 -7.71
CA TYR A 616 -23.03 25.13 -8.65
C TYR A 616 -24.22 24.47 -7.96
N SER A 617 -25.30 24.33 -8.73
CA SER A 617 -26.48 23.53 -8.38
C SER A 617 -26.97 22.85 -9.64
N LYS A 618 -27.04 21.52 -9.68
CA LYS A 618 -27.39 20.78 -10.89
C LYS A 618 -28.24 19.54 -10.58
N ALA A 619 -29.33 19.39 -11.31
CA ALA A 619 -30.05 18.12 -11.45
C ALA A 619 -29.43 17.30 -12.60
N TYR A 620 -29.56 15.98 -12.56
CA TYR A 620 -28.92 15.08 -13.54
C TYR A 620 -29.94 14.13 -14.18
N ASP A 621 -29.58 13.57 -15.33
CA ASP A 621 -30.33 12.55 -16.09
C ASP A 621 -31.84 12.87 -16.19
N GLU A 622 -32.70 11.90 -15.88
CA GLU A 622 -34.15 12.03 -15.90
C GLU A 622 -34.72 13.08 -14.92
N TRP A 623 -33.92 13.74 -14.08
CA TRP A 623 -34.35 14.81 -13.16
C TRP A 623 -34.00 16.23 -13.62
N GLU A 624 -33.25 16.39 -14.72
CA GLU A 624 -32.96 17.70 -15.31
C GLU A 624 -34.26 18.50 -15.59
N GLY A 625 -34.25 19.79 -15.23
CA GLY A 625 -35.39 20.70 -15.39
C GLY A 625 -36.59 20.48 -14.44
N ARG A 626 -36.62 19.41 -13.62
CA ARG A 626 -37.75 19.11 -12.71
C ARG A 626 -37.39 18.86 -11.24
N ALA A 627 -36.11 18.66 -10.92
CA ALA A 627 -35.62 18.62 -9.54
C ALA A 627 -34.92 19.94 -9.15
N VAL A 628 -35.18 20.42 -7.93
CA VAL A 628 -34.63 21.68 -7.38
C VAL A 628 -34.36 21.51 -5.89
N LEU A 629 -33.22 22.01 -5.40
CA LEU A 629 -32.92 22.00 -3.97
C LEU A 629 -33.60 23.18 -3.25
N LEU A 630 -34.22 22.88 -2.11
CA LEU A 630 -34.81 23.83 -1.19
C LEU A 630 -33.89 24.03 0.04
N ARG A 631 -34.36 24.79 1.03
CA ARG A 631 -33.61 25.04 2.27
C ARG A 631 -33.25 23.74 2.99
N GLN A 632 -32.17 23.78 3.77
CA GLN A 632 -31.68 22.67 4.61
C GLN A 632 -31.33 21.36 3.86
N ALA A 633 -31.09 21.43 2.54
CA ALA A 633 -30.88 20.28 1.64
C ALA A 633 -32.12 19.43 1.29
N SER A 634 -33.34 19.90 1.58
CA SER A 634 -34.55 19.22 1.11
C SER A 634 -34.70 19.29 -0.42
N LEU A 635 -35.02 18.19 -1.10
CA LEU A 635 -35.14 18.15 -2.56
C LEU A 635 -36.60 18.20 -2.99
N GLN A 636 -36.96 19.13 -3.87
CA GLN A 636 -38.25 19.12 -4.56
C GLN A 636 -38.09 18.41 -5.92
N ILE A 637 -39.00 17.48 -6.23
CA ILE A 637 -39.13 16.86 -7.54
C ILE A 637 -40.55 17.12 -8.04
N SER A 638 -40.68 17.67 -9.25
CA SER A 638 -41.96 17.97 -9.90
C SER A 638 -42.22 17.04 -11.09
N ASN A 639 -43.48 17.01 -11.55
CA ASN A 639 -43.95 16.17 -12.66
C ASN A 639 -43.57 14.68 -12.48
N LEU A 640 -43.99 14.11 -11.35
CA LEU A 640 -43.63 12.75 -10.94
C LEU A 640 -44.24 11.67 -11.84
N THR A 641 -43.47 10.62 -12.07
CA THR A 641 -43.88 9.42 -12.80
C THR A 641 -43.83 8.20 -11.88
N THR A 642 -44.48 7.10 -12.28
CA THR A 642 -44.35 5.82 -11.55
C THR A 642 -42.89 5.33 -11.48
N ASN A 643 -42.04 5.72 -12.43
CA ASN A 643 -40.60 5.46 -12.44
C ASN A 643 -39.83 6.23 -11.37
N ASP A 644 -40.38 7.30 -10.78
CA ASP A 644 -39.75 8.01 -9.65
C ASP A 644 -39.89 7.25 -8.33
N THR A 645 -40.81 6.28 -8.23
CA THR A 645 -40.89 5.36 -7.08
C THR A 645 -39.53 4.73 -6.77
N GLY A 646 -39.15 4.69 -5.49
CA GLY A 646 -37.90 4.09 -5.04
C GLY A 646 -37.37 4.67 -3.74
N LYS A 647 -36.16 4.22 -3.37
CA LYS A 647 -35.42 4.70 -2.19
C LYS A 647 -34.43 5.78 -2.64
N TYR A 648 -34.46 6.91 -1.96
CA TYR A 648 -33.56 8.05 -2.16
C TYR A 648 -32.65 8.21 -0.94
N GLU A 649 -31.44 8.72 -1.16
CA GLU A 649 -30.42 8.98 -0.16
C GLU A 649 -30.02 10.46 -0.23
N CYS A 650 -30.16 11.18 0.88
CA CYS A 650 -29.54 12.48 1.08
C CYS A 650 -28.17 12.25 1.73
N GLU A 651 -27.11 12.73 1.10
CA GLU A 651 -25.73 12.65 1.59
C GLU A 651 -25.15 14.06 1.72
N ILE A 652 -24.82 14.43 2.96
CA ILE A 652 -24.19 15.69 3.36
C ILE A 652 -22.72 15.41 3.64
N ARG A 653 -21.82 15.94 2.80
CA ARG A 653 -20.35 15.83 3.00
C ARG A 653 -19.77 17.18 3.36
N VAL A 654 -18.75 17.16 4.20
CA VAL A 654 -17.99 18.33 4.67
C VAL A 654 -16.50 17.99 4.65
N PRO A 655 -15.57 18.94 4.85
CA PRO A 655 -14.14 18.67 4.84
C PRO A 655 -13.73 17.51 5.77
N LEU A 656 -12.67 16.78 5.37
CA LEU A 656 -12.30 15.45 5.88
C LEU A 656 -12.31 15.28 7.41
N GLN A 657 -12.02 16.34 8.16
CA GLN A 657 -11.98 16.33 9.63
C GLN A 657 -13.36 16.11 10.31
N TYR A 658 -14.47 16.23 9.58
CA TYR A 658 -15.83 16.04 10.12
C TYR A 658 -16.61 14.89 9.44
N GLY A 659 -16.13 14.37 8.31
CA GLY A 659 -16.71 13.21 7.63
C GLY A 659 -17.95 13.50 6.77
N ALA A 660 -18.87 12.53 6.71
CA ALA A 660 -20.11 12.62 5.94
C ALA A 660 -21.27 11.96 6.69
N ALA A 661 -22.47 12.51 6.55
CA ALA A 661 -23.71 11.97 7.11
C ALA A 661 -24.74 11.70 6.03
N ARG A 662 -25.54 10.65 6.24
CA ARG A 662 -26.47 10.10 5.24
C ARG A 662 -27.83 9.83 5.87
N GLY A 663 -28.89 10.02 5.10
CA GLY A 663 -30.26 9.66 5.49
C GLY A 663 -31.07 9.18 4.28
N PHE A 664 -32.02 8.27 4.52
CA PHE A 664 -32.76 7.59 3.44
C PHE A 664 -34.27 7.85 3.54
N ILE A 665 -34.92 8.08 2.41
CA ILE A 665 -36.38 8.23 2.27
C ILE A 665 -36.91 7.31 1.19
N ASN A 666 -38.12 6.78 1.38
CA ASN A 666 -38.83 6.03 0.35
C ASN A 666 -39.93 6.90 -0.26
N LEU A 667 -39.94 7.02 -1.59
CA LEU A 667 -40.98 7.65 -2.37
C LEU A 667 -41.82 6.57 -3.06
N ASP A 668 -43.14 6.69 -2.97
CA ASP A 668 -44.12 5.82 -3.61
C ASP A 668 -45.04 6.66 -4.51
N VAL A 669 -44.97 6.43 -5.82
CA VAL A 669 -45.77 7.15 -6.82
C VAL A 669 -46.76 6.17 -7.45
N SER A 670 -47.98 6.15 -6.93
CA SER A 670 -49.03 5.21 -7.35
C SER A 670 -50.32 5.91 -7.77
N VAL A 671 -51.09 5.27 -8.64
CA VAL A 671 -52.42 5.72 -9.02
C VAL A 671 -53.42 5.25 -7.94
N TYR A 672 -54.00 6.18 -7.19
CA TYR A 672 -55.00 5.84 -6.17
C TYR A 672 -56.32 5.39 -6.83
N GLY A 673 -56.62 4.10 -6.76
CA GLY A 673 -57.97 3.59 -6.95
C GLY A 673 -58.80 3.88 -5.70
N GLY A 674 -59.68 4.87 -5.75
CA GLY A 674 -60.49 5.25 -4.59
C GLY A 674 -61.64 4.29 -4.33
N LYS A 675 -61.74 3.74 -3.10
CA LYS A 675 -62.95 3.69 -2.24
C LYS A 675 -62.72 2.89 -0.95
N ASN A 676 -63.34 3.39 0.11
CA ASN A 676 -63.43 2.86 1.49
C ASN A 676 -63.53 1.33 1.63
N ASN A 677 -62.72 0.75 2.52
CA ASN A 677 -63.22 -0.23 3.51
C ASN A 677 -62.28 -0.34 4.73
N PRO A 678 -62.77 -0.42 6.00
CA PRO A 678 -61.93 -0.33 7.18
C PRO A 678 -61.63 -1.69 7.85
N LEU A 679 -60.40 -2.17 7.69
CA LEU A 679 -59.74 -3.16 8.58
C LEU A 679 -58.25 -2.76 8.64
N GLY A 680 -57.62 -2.49 9.77
CA GLY A 680 -58.01 -2.79 11.15
C GLY A 680 -56.85 -3.51 11.84
N LYS A 681 -56.00 -2.74 12.52
CA LYS A 681 -54.91 -3.13 13.45
C LYS A 681 -54.56 -4.62 13.58
N LEU A 682 -53.28 -4.96 13.42
CA LEU A 682 -52.66 -6.10 14.11
C LEU A 682 -51.19 -5.79 14.51
N GLN A 683 -51.05 -4.89 15.49
CA GLN A 683 -50.02 -5.04 16.51
C GLN A 683 -50.63 -5.88 17.64
N THR A 684 -50.00 -6.99 18.02
CA THR A 684 -49.39 -7.25 19.35
C THR A 684 -49.10 -8.74 19.58
N GLY A 685 -48.11 -9.02 20.42
CA GLY A 685 -48.24 -10.06 21.46
C GLY A 685 -48.02 -11.52 21.10
N PHE A 686 -46.78 -12.00 21.24
CA PHE A 686 -46.53 -13.39 21.62
C PHE A 686 -46.93 -13.62 23.09
N ILE A 687 -48.06 -14.29 23.36
CA ILE A 687 -48.31 -15.09 24.58
C ILE A 687 -49.05 -16.38 24.16
N ALA A 688 -48.78 -17.48 24.84
CA ALA A 688 -49.11 -18.86 24.44
C ALA A 688 -50.56 -19.31 24.73
N GLY A 689 -51.01 -20.37 24.03
CA GLY A 689 -51.97 -21.35 24.57
C GLY A 689 -53.13 -21.80 23.65
N GLY A 690 -53.10 -23.05 23.17
CA GLY A 690 -54.24 -23.77 22.55
C GLY A 690 -54.70 -23.26 21.15
N GLY A 691 -55.49 -24.00 20.36
CA GLY A 691 -55.95 -25.39 20.51
C GLY A 691 -57.29 -25.69 19.81
N VAL A 692 -57.24 -26.40 18.66
CA VAL A 692 -58.28 -27.30 18.07
C VAL A 692 -59.51 -26.68 17.31
N VAL A 693 -60.02 -27.45 16.31
CA VAL A 693 -61.34 -27.40 15.60
C VAL A 693 -61.45 -26.37 14.43
N PHE A 694 -61.60 -26.70 13.14
CA PHE A 694 -62.68 -27.36 12.33
C PHE A 694 -63.97 -26.50 12.16
N ILE A 695 -64.78 -26.56 11.07
CA ILE A 695 -64.86 -27.49 9.92
C ILE A 695 -65.36 -26.82 8.60
N LEU A 696 -65.35 -27.58 7.49
CA LEU A 696 -65.78 -27.31 6.10
C LEU A 696 -67.30 -27.19 5.83
N ALA A 697 -67.70 -26.51 4.74
CA ALA A 697 -68.76 -26.86 3.72
C ALA A 697 -68.93 -25.66 2.74
N THR A 698 -69.31 -25.77 1.45
CA THR A 698 -70.28 -26.66 0.76
C THR A 698 -69.84 -27.11 -0.66
N ALA A 699 -70.61 -28.02 -1.30
CA ALA A 699 -70.32 -28.68 -2.59
C ALA A 699 -71.55 -28.72 -3.53
N ALA A 700 -71.38 -29.08 -4.83
CA ALA A 700 -72.33 -29.80 -5.70
C ALA A 700 -71.78 -30.01 -7.16
N ILE A 701 -72.30 -30.89 -8.04
CA ILE A 701 -72.57 -32.35 -7.93
C ILE A 701 -72.77 -33.01 -9.34
N LEU A 702 -72.59 -34.35 -9.47
CA LEU A 702 -72.92 -35.21 -10.66
C LEU A 702 -72.04 -35.01 -11.95
N THR A 703 -71.94 -35.89 -12.98
CA THR A 703 -72.50 -37.25 -13.28
C THR A 703 -71.55 -38.16 -14.13
N ARG A 704 -71.61 -39.49 -13.94
CA ARG A 704 -71.47 -40.67 -14.88
C ARG A 704 -70.81 -40.53 -16.29
N MET A 705 -69.92 -41.44 -16.75
CA MET A 705 -70.12 -42.90 -16.93
C MET A 705 -68.84 -43.79 -16.90
N LEU A 706 -69.07 -45.11 -16.87
CA LEU A 706 -68.22 -46.25 -16.45
C LEU A 706 -67.18 -46.83 -17.45
N ARG A 707 -66.09 -47.38 -16.85
CA ARG A 707 -65.42 -48.70 -17.10
C ARG A 707 -64.61 -49.03 -18.38
N ASN A 708 -63.43 -49.62 -18.11
CA ASN A 708 -62.69 -50.67 -18.86
C ASN A 708 -62.14 -50.27 -20.25
N ARG A 709 -60.89 -50.56 -20.66
CA ARG A 709 -60.04 -51.76 -20.46
C ARG A 709 -58.54 -51.44 -20.78
N LYS A 710 -57.63 -52.40 -20.54
CA LYS A 710 -56.17 -52.35 -20.83
C LYS A 710 -55.83 -52.59 -22.32
N MET A 711 -54.52 -52.44 -22.62
CA MET A 711 -53.73 -52.76 -23.85
C MET A 711 -53.43 -51.51 -24.73
N ASN A 712 -52.25 -51.32 -25.33
CA ASN A 712 -51.03 -52.16 -25.34
C ASN A 712 -49.72 -51.36 -25.52
N THR A 713 -48.59 -52.01 -25.17
CA THR A 713 -47.19 -51.89 -25.68
C THR A 713 -46.92 -50.89 -26.82
N SER A 714 -45.83 -50.10 -26.88
CA SER A 714 -44.40 -50.50 -26.88
C SER A 714 -43.46 -49.28 -27.03
N ALA A 715 -42.20 -49.36 -26.55
CA ALA A 715 -41.09 -48.47 -26.94
C ALA A 715 -40.13 -49.18 -27.92
N PRO A 716 -39.37 -48.42 -28.75
CA PRO A 716 -37.93 -48.23 -28.47
C PRO A 716 -37.45 -46.78 -28.75
N LYS A 717 -36.54 -46.20 -27.95
CA LYS A 717 -35.06 -46.28 -28.09
C LYS A 717 -34.50 -45.99 -29.49
N TYR A 718 -33.73 -44.91 -29.59
CA TYR A 718 -32.48 -44.89 -30.36
C TYR A 718 -31.37 -44.29 -29.49
N ASP A 719 -30.13 -44.71 -29.71
CA ASP A 719 -28.98 -44.59 -28.79
C ASP A 719 -27.73 -44.15 -29.58
N ARG A 720 -26.76 -43.52 -28.90
CA ARG A 720 -25.35 -43.31 -29.34
C ARG A 720 -25.09 -42.40 -30.56
N GLN A 721 -23.88 -41.87 -30.81
CA GLN A 721 -22.57 -41.90 -30.11
C GLN A 721 -21.87 -40.54 -30.39
N VAL A 722 -21.22 -39.89 -29.41
CA VAL A 722 -19.75 -39.93 -29.15
C VAL A 722 -18.85 -39.79 -30.38
N ASN A 723 -18.06 -38.73 -30.41
CA ASN A 723 -16.60 -38.84 -30.61
C ASN A 723 -15.86 -37.62 -30.03
N MET A 724 -14.92 -37.93 -29.11
CA MET A 724 -13.90 -37.09 -28.46
C MET A 724 -14.37 -35.84 -27.71
#